data_AF-A0A957MW13-F1
#
_entry.id   AF-A0A957MW13-F1
#
_cell.length_a   1.000
_cell.length_b   1.000
_cell.length_c   1.000
_cell.angle_alpha   90.00
_cell.angle_beta   90.00
_cell.angle_gamma   90.00
#
_symmetry.space_group_name_H-M   'P 1'
#
loop_
_entity.id
_entity.type
_entity.pdbx_description
1 polymer ?
#
loop_
_entity_poly.entity_id
_entity_poly.type
_entity_poly.pdbx_seq_one_letter_code
_entity_poly.pdbx_strand_id
1 'polypeptide(L)'
;MTDDTFDAGTFAINADLARASVDWFVDSHGAQGDAYRLLACYAAMPLVLTPELLNYLHNRFLAHLGLPWVAEVDLLLSDLLRPVDAELYAMPPATRAYLLDELRRRAGEVEMQRVARVLIHYTRHLARTNPYLDDEELRTQQWAAMVYLDETRATAAREVAEAFAAVTTQLAAQPVTAPLDVQRAEFARLAHITRLLAPQLREHRALVEYAALVRRLLAGAERGVSDFTAQVEGVTLRVPEQLRPQPAPTTSGSGVDVTIQISLAPDGIYTVAIRAMGEQSGFSRSFDATAAARLATCLGGGTAEAGAARDLRVLGETLYDFLIAGGDDGLLHRALVRGSEQGGATLRLQIDPPDLAALPWEALHDGRGFLALGDDFSVIRTLPRSQPARPLASGAPLRIVAAAADPTDASPTLDQALERERVMQALAPLQAVGLAQITWLENATVKALYTALQEDADIFYFSGHGGFEPERGGGLLLLAGEAGGAQPVDASDLTSLLAKRADLRLAILNTDLSAHGDATAPALAAALMQAGLPAAIGMQGTISDTGAIRFAQRLFDALARGRTVGAAVQAARRELAAAEPEGFEWVLPVLYTSAPDEALISVPVAEQEDLTPPVVFDWVEIPAGPFLMGSDKRKDDQAYDDELPQHTMTLPAYRMARMPVMVAQFAAFVEATGYMTQAEQQGSAYVWTGQKWDDVKGANWRHPRGPESDVRQKQAHPVTCVTFRDVVGFCEWASRVTGTTVRLPSEAEWEKAA
;
A
#
# COMPACT_ATOMS: atom_id res chain seq x y z
N MET A 1 26.43 14.60 20.61
CA MET A 1 27.32 13.62 19.97
C MET A 1 26.68 13.34 18.63
N THR A 2 27.46 13.56 17.57
CA THR A 2 27.10 13.60 16.16
C THR A 2 26.50 12.26 15.69
N ASP A 3 25.30 12.29 15.12
CA ASP A 3 24.88 11.26 14.18
C ASP A 3 24.12 11.92 13.03
N ASP A 4 24.81 11.99 11.89
CA ASP A 4 24.37 12.50 10.60
C ASP A 4 23.45 11.47 9.92
N THR A 5 22.31 11.16 10.53
CA THR A 5 21.24 10.38 9.88
C THR A 5 20.13 11.31 9.41
N PHE A 6 20.50 12.33 8.63
CA PHE A 6 19.63 12.69 7.50
C PHE A 6 19.60 11.48 6.58
N ASP A 7 18.42 11.12 6.09
CA ASP A 7 18.14 10.01 5.18
C ASP A 7 18.95 10.13 3.86
N ALA A 8 20.27 9.89 3.94
CA ALA A 8 21.24 10.19 2.90
C ALA A 8 21.09 9.26 1.69
N GLY A 9 20.60 8.03 1.91
CA GLY A 9 20.31 7.06 0.85
C GLY A 9 19.11 7.48 -0.02
N THR A 10 17.99 7.84 0.60
CA THR A 10 16.79 8.28 -0.12
C THR A 10 16.99 9.66 -0.77
N PHE A 11 17.78 10.55 -0.15
CA PHE A 11 18.14 11.84 -0.76
C PHE A 11 19.09 11.67 -1.95
N ALA A 12 20.06 10.75 -1.89
CA ALA A 12 20.98 10.47 -2.99
C ALA A 12 20.26 9.84 -4.20
N ILE A 13 19.38 8.85 -3.97
CA ILE A 13 18.60 8.20 -5.04
C ILE A 13 17.65 9.20 -5.73
N ASN A 14 16.97 10.05 -4.96
CA ASN A 14 16.11 11.11 -5.52
C ASN A 14 16.93 12.20 -6.25
N ALA A 15 18.16 12.47 -5.84
CA ALA A 15 19.06 13.40 -6.52
C ALA A 15 19.59 12.83 -7.85
N ASP A 16 19.87 11.52 -7.93
CA ASP A 16 20.29 10.85 -9.16
C ASP A 16 19.15 10.76 -10.20
N LEU A 17 17.92 10.48 -9.75
CA LEU A 17 16.73 10.55 -10.60
C LEU A 17 16.44 11.98 -11.09
N ALA A 18 16.54 12.96 -10.19
CA ALA A 18 16.38 14.37 -10.54
C ALA A 18 17.42 14.82 -11.58
N ARG A 19 18.68 14.40 -11.39
CA ARG A 19 19.76 14.63 -12.36
C ARG A 19 19.43 13.97 -13.69
N ALA A 20 19.04 12.69 -13.70
CA ALA A 20 18.71 11.96 -14.92
C ALA A 20 17.54 12.60 -15.70
N SER A 21 16.49 13.06 -15.02
CA SER A 21 15.38 13.77 -15.68
C SER A 21 15.82 15.10 -16.30
N VAL A 22 16.68 15.87 -15.61
CA VAL A 22 17.23 17.11 -16.16
C VAL A 22 18.17 16.84 -17.33
N ASP A 23 19.03 15.83 -17.22
CA ASP A 23 19.97 15.46 -18.26
C ASP A 23 19.22 14.97 -19.51
N TRP A 24 18.19 14.14 -19.37
CA TRP A 24 17.33 13.74 -20.48
C TRP A 24 16.61 14.91 -21.16
N PHE A 25 16.05 15.84 -20.37
CA PHE A 25 15.43 17.05 -20.91
C PHE A 25 16.45 17.91 -21.66
N VAL A 26 17.69 17.98 -21.19
CA VAL A 26 18.75 18.75 -21.83
C VAL A 26 19.24 18.09 -23.11
N ASP A 27 19.45 16.78 -23.08
CA ASP A 27 19.95 16.00 -24.21
C ASP A 27 18.96 15.96 -25.37
N SER A 28 17.65 15.98 -25.08
CA SER A 28 16.60 16.04 -26.11
C SER A 28 16.60 17.32 -26.94
N HIS A 29 17.28 18.37 -26.48
CA HIS A 29 17.41 19.67 -27.18
C HIS A 29 18.79 19.87 -27.84
N GLY A 30 19.63 18.83 -27.87
CA GLY A 30 20.87 18.77 -28.65
C GLY A 30 21.80 19.95 -28.43
N ALA A 31 22.16 20.66 -29.50
CA ALA A 31 23.11 21.78 -29.46
C ALA A 31 22.64 22.97 -28.59
N GLN A 32 21.34 23.08 -28.29
CA GLN A 32 20.79 24.11 -27.40
C GLN A 32 20.59 23.61 -25.96
N GLY A 33 20.93 22.36 -25.66
CA GLY A 33 20.68 21.73 -24.37
C GLY A 33 21.22 22.53 -23.18
N ASP A 34 22.41 23.12 -23.28
CA ASP A 34 22.98 23.93 -22.18
C ASP A 34 22.18 25.21 -21.90
N ALA A 35 21.57 25.80 -22.93
CA ALA A 35 20.69 26.96 -22.78
C ALA A 35 19.34 26.56 -22.14
N TYR A 36 18.79 25.40 -22.52
CA TYR A 36 17.59 24.82 -21.89
C TYR A 36 17.83 24.45 -20.42
N ARG A 37 19.04 23.96 -20.10
CA ARG A 37 19.47 23.69 -18.73
C ARG A 37 19.47 24.97 -17.88
N LEU A 38 20.02 26.06 -18.40
CA LEU A 38 20.00 27.36 -17.72
C LEU A 38 18.58 27.89 -17.56
N LEU A 39 17.70 27.72 -18.56
CA LEU A 39 16.28 28.07 -18.44
C LEU A 39 15.61 27.31 -17.28
N ALA A 40 15.81 25.99 -17.19
CA ALA A 40 15.32 25.17 -16.08
C ALA A 40 15.88 25.61 -14.71
N CYS A 41 17.17 25.98 -14.66
CA CYS A 41 17.82 26.51 -13.45
C CYS A 41 17.15 27.80 -12.95
N TYR A 42 16.88 28.75 -13.84
CA TYR A 42 16.20 30.01 -13.48
C TYR A 42 14.73 29.78 -13.10
N ALA A 43 14.06 28.84 -13.78
CA ALA A 43 12.69 28.44 -13.47
C ALA A 43 12.58 27.76 -12.08
N ALA A 44 13.64 27.13 -11.58
CA ALA A 44 13.67 26.52 -10.25
C ALA A 44 13.66 27.53 -9.08
N MET A 45 13.97 28.81 -9.33
CA MET A 45 14.03 29.86 -8.29
C MET A 45 12.68 30.12 -7.61
N PRO A 46 11.60 30.44 -8.33
CA PRO A 46 10.26 30.54 -7.73
C PRO A 46 9.74 29.20 -7.21
N LEU A 47 8.76 29.23 -6.30
CA LEU A 47 8.07 28.00 -5.86
C LEU A 47 6.94 27.61 -6.82
N VAL A 48 6.31 28.59 -7.46
CA VAL A 48 5.26 28.41 -8.47
C VAL A 48 5.60 29.28 -9.68
N LEU A 49 5.48 28.70 -10.87
CA LEU A 49 5.73 29.34 -12.16
C LEU A 49 4.41 29.59 -12.89
N THR A 50 4.31 30.74 -13.55
CA THR A 50 3.35 30.98 -14.62
C THR A 50 4.08 31.09 -15.96
N PRO A 51 3.39 30.90 -17.10
CA PRO A 51 3.96 31.18 -18.43
C PRO A 51 4.55 32.59 -18.53
N GLU A 52 3.88 33.62 -17.98
CA GLU A 52 4.34 35.01 -18.02
C GLU A 52 5.60 35.21 -17.18
N LEU A 53 5.68 34.57 -16.00
CA LEU A 53 6.87 34.64 -15.16
C LEU A 53 8.05 33.95 -15.84
N LEU A 54 7.82 32.78 -16.44
CA LEU A 54 8.86 32.07 -17.16
C LEU A 54 9.37 32.88 -18.36
N ASN A 55 8.44 33.47 -19.14
CA ASN A 55 8.76 34.38 -20.23
C ASN A 55 9.55 35.61 -19.76
N TYR A 56 9.16 36.18 -18.62
CA TYR A 56 9.86 37.32 -18.05
C TYR A 56 11.30 36.95 -17.63
N LEU A 57 11.48 35.80 -16.97
CA LEU A 57 12.80 35.31 -16.57
C LEU A 57 13.68 35.04 -17.79
N HIS A 58 13.13 34.38 -18.81
CA HIS A 58 13.80 34.12 -20.08
C HIS A 58 14.26 35.43 -20.74
N ASN A 59 13.35 36.37 -20.99
CA ASN A 59 13.67 37.63 -21.64
C ASN A 59 14.65 38.50 -20.84
N ARG A 60 14.55 38.50 -19.51
CA ARG A 60 15.35 39.37 -18.66
C ARG A 60 16.77 38.88 -18.44
N PHE A 61 16.95 37.55 -18.34
CA PHE A 61 18.23 36.97 -17.93
C PHE A 61 18.87 36.11 -19.01
N LEU A 62 18.09 35.49 -19.89
CA LEU A 62 18.55 34.45 -20.80
C LEU A 62 18.41 34.81 -22.29
N ALA A 63 17.90 36.00 -22.62
CA ALA A 63 17.71 36.45 -24.01
C ALA A 63 18.99 36.39 -24.87
N HIS A 64 20.16 36.51 -24.25
CA HIS A 64 21.45 36.43 -24.92
C HIS A 64 21.83 35.00 -25.38
N LEU A 65 21.14 33.97 -24.87
CA LEU A 65 21.41 32.56 -25.20
C LEU A 65 20.75 32.11 -26.51
N GLY A 66 19.90 32.95 -27.11
CA GLY A 66 19.26 32.64 -28.40
C GLY A 66 18.30 31.45 -28.36
N LEU A 67 17.68 31.19 -27.20
CA LEU A 67 16.64 30.17 -27.06
C LEU A 67 15.45 30.48 -27.98
N PRO A 68 14.84 29.46 -28.62
CA PRO A 68 13.67 29.67 -29.44
C PRO A 68 12.47 30.08 -28.57
N TRP A 69 11.49 30.76 -29.17
CA TRP A 69 10.28 31.20 -28.46
C TRP A 69 9.47 30.02 -27.86
N VAL A 70 9.67 28.81 -28.38
CA VAL A 70 9.01 27.57 -27.90
C VAL A 70 9.67 26.99 -26.63
N ALA A 71 10.89 27.42 -26.27
CA ALA A 71 11.62 26.86 -25.13
C ALA A 71 10.88 26.96 -23.79
N GLU A 72 10.04 28.00 -23.64
CA GLU A 72 9.17 28.16 -22.48
C GLU A 72 8.09 27.08 -22.43
N VAL A 73 7.49 26.78 -23.58
CA VAL A 73 6.46 25.75 -23.74
C VAL A 73 7.06 24.36 -23.54
N ASP A 74 8.23 24.11 -24.13
CA ASP A 74 8.97 22.85 -23.97
C ASP A 74 9.26 22.56 -22.50
N LEU A 75 9.67 23.58 -21.73
CA LEU A 75 9.92 23.42 -20.30
C LEU A 75 8.61 23.20 -19.52
N LEU A 76 7.56 23.98 -19.78
CA LEU A 76 6.25 23.85 -19.12
C LEU A 76 5.58 22.49 -19.36
N LEU A 77 5.81 21.89 -20.53
CA LEU A 77 5.27 20.57 -20.90
C LEU A 77 6.23 19.40 -20.60
N SER A 78 7.40 19.68 -20.04
CA SER A 78 8.37 18.64 -19.66
C SER A 78 8.02 17.98 -18.32
N ASP A 79 8.57 16.79 -18.10
CA ASP A 79 8.49 16.08 -16.80
C ASP A 79 9.20 16.81 -15.64
N LEU A 80 9.90 17.92 -15.93
CA LEU A 80 10.52 18.76 -14.90
C LEU A 80 9.50 19.63 -14.16
N LEU A 81 8.31 19.85 -14.74
CA LEU A 81 7.25 20.66 -14.14
C LEU A 81 5.95 19.88 -14.06
N ARG A 82 5.15 20.20 -13.03
CA ARG A 82 3.81 19.63 -12.84
C ARG A 82 2.77 20.75 -12.79
N PRO A 83 1.65 20.64 -13.52
CA PRO A 83 0.54 21.58 -13.37
C PRO A 83 -0.06 21.42 -11.97
N VAL A 84 -0.22 22.54 -11.26
CA VAL A 84 -0.80 22.61 -9.91
C VAL A 84 -2.20 23.22 -9.95
N ASP A 85 -2.42 24.20 -10.84
CA ASP A 85 -3.71 24.83 -11.11
C ASP A 85 -3.70 25.46 -12.52
N ALA A 86 -4.77 26.14 -12.93
CA ALA A 86 -4.87 26.87 -14.18
C ALA A 86 -3.68 27.84 -14.37
N GLU A 87 -2.81 27.53 -15.33
CA GLU A 87 -1.59 28.28 -15.65
C GLU A 87 -0.55 28.36 -14.52
N LEU A 88 -0.64 27.50 -13.50
CA LEU A 88 0.32 27.38 -12.40
C LEU A 88 1.08 26.06 -12.44
N TYR A 89 2.40 26.14 -12.38
CA TYR A 89 3.30 24.99 -12.46
C TYR A 89 4.26 24.96 -11.28
N ALA A 90 4.56 23.77 -10.75
CA ALA A 90 5.56 23.57 -9.71
C ALA A 90 6.57 22.49 -10.09
N MET A 91 7.80 22.69 -9.64
CA MET A 91 8.89 21.76 -9.88
C MET A 91 8.99 20.74 -8.73
N PRO A 92 9.17 19.44 -9.03
CA PRO A 92 9.37 18.43 -7.99
C PRO A 92 10.53 18.80 -7.05
N PRO A 93 10.43 18.53 -5.73
CA PRO A 93 11.40 19.04 -4.75
C PRO A 93 12.87 18.63 -5.01
N ALA A 94 13.09 17.39 -5.45
CA ALA A 94 14.44 16.88 -5.75
C ALA A 94 15.03 17.55 -7.00
N THR A 95 14.23 17.67 -8.06
CA THR A 95 14.56 18.39 -9.31
C THR A 95 14.89 19.85 -9.04
N ARG A 96 14.05 20.52 -8.23
CA ARG A 96 14.28 21.91 -7.82
C ARG A 96 15.58 22.08 -7.03
N ALA A 97 15.83 21.20 -6.05
CA ALA A 97 17.05 21.25 -5.25
C ALA A 97 18.31 21.05 -6.11
N TYR A 98 18.26 20.10 -7.05
CA TYR A 98 19.35 19.84 -8.01
C TYR A 98 19.63 21.07 -8.90
N LEU A 99 18.59 21.63 -9.52
CA LEU A 99 18.71 22.79 -10.41
C LEU A 99 19.17 24.07 -9.70
N LEU A 100 18.78 24.25 -8.43
CA LEU A 100 19.25 25.39 -7.62
C LEU A 100 20.72 25.25 -7.22
N ASP A 101 21.18 24.04 -6.89
CA ASP A 101 22.61 23.78 -6.67
C ASP A 101 23.42 24.00 -7.96
N GLU A 102 22.88 23.53 -9.09
CA GLU A 102 23.48 23.75 -10.40
C GLU A 102 23.54 25.25 -10.77
N LEU A 103 22.47 26.01 -10.53
CA LEU A 103 22.46 27.46 -10.72
C LEU A 103 23.52 28.14 -9.85
N ARG A 104 23.63 27.75 -8.57
CA ARG A 104 24.65 28.28 -7.66
C ARG A 104 26.06 28.00 -8.18
N ARG A 105 26.34 26.77 -8.63
CA ARG A 105 27.67 26.39 -9.15
C ARG A 105 28.02 27.10 -10.45
N ARG A 106 27.04 27.34 -11.34
CA ARG A 106 27.26 27.93 -12.67
C ARG A 106 27.25 29.46 -12.68
N ALA A 107 26.26 30.08 -12.02
CA ALA A 107 26.01 31.51 -12.07
C ALA A 107 26.41 32.26 -10.79
N GLY A 108 26.61 31.54 -9.68
CA GLY A 108 27.01 32.11 -8.39
C GLY A 108 25.86 32.74 -7.60
N GLU A 109 26.10 32.98 -6.31
CA GLU A 109 25.11 33.53 -5.37
C GLU A 109 24.63 34.94 -5.80
N VAL A 110 25.51 35.75 -6.41
CA VAL A 110 25.20 37.13 -6.84
C VAL A 110 24.11 37.15 -7.92
N GLU A 111 24.14 36.21 -8.86
CA GLU A 111 23.14 36.14 -9.92
C GLU A 111 21.81 35.61 -9.37
N MET A 112 21.85 34.62 -8.46
CA MET A 112 20.65 34.17 -7.74
C MET A 112 19.99 35.31 -6.95
N GLN A 113 20.79 36.16 -6.28
CA GLN A 113 20.30 37.36 -5.59
C GLN A 113 19.65 38.36 -6.56
N ARG A 114 20.24 38.54 -7.75
CA ARG A 114 19.68 39.42 -8.80
C ARG A 114 18.33 38.92 -9.30
N VAL A 115 18.18 37.61 -9.50
CA VAL A 115 16.89 36.96 -9.85
C VAL A 115 15.88 37.10 -8.70
N ALA A 116 16.31 36.83 -7.47
CA ALA A 116 15.45 36.95 -6.29
C ALA A 116 14.89 38.37 -6.09
N ARG A 117 15.68 39.42 -6.32
CA ARG A 117 15.19 40.81 -6.30
C ARG A 117 14.09 41.05 -7.33
N VAL A 118 14.24 40.50 -8.53
CA VAL A 118 13.20 40.55 -9.57
C VAL A 118 11.94 39.81 -9.13
N LEU A 119 12.09 38.61 -8.54
CA LEU A 119 10.95 37.85 -8.02
C LEU A 119 10.19 38.62 -6.92
N ILE A 120 10.87 39.31 -6.00
CA ILE A 120 10.22 40.17 -5.00
C ILE A 120 9.45 41.33 -5.65
N HIS A 121 10.00 41.94 -6.69
CA HIS A 121 9.30 42.99 -7.43
C HIS A 121 8.10 42.44 -8.19
N TYR A 122 8.22 41.24 -8.74
CA TYR A 122 7.17 40.57 -9.50
C TYR A 122 6.03 40.09 -8.59
N THR A 123 6.29 39.50 -7.42
CA THR A 123 5.24 39.12 -6.46
C THR A 123 4.47 40.34 -5.97
N ARG A 124 5.15 41.47 -5.72
CA ARG A 124 4.50 42.76 -5.41
C ARG A 124 3.70 43.35 -6.57
N HIS A 125 4.07 43.02 -7.82
CA HIS A 125 3.32 43.41 -9.00
C HIS A 125 2.06 42.54 -9.16
N LEU A 126 2.20 41.21 -9.07
CA LEU A 126 1.10 40.24 -9.07
C LEU A 126 0.03 40.55 -8.02
N ALA A 127 0.45 40.86 -6.78
CA ALA A 127 -0.44 41.28 -5.70
C ALA A 127 -1.28 42.53 -6.03
N ARG A 128 -0.85 43.36 -7.00
CA ARG A 128 -1.58 44.56 -7.43
C ARG A 128 -2.41 44.36 -8.69
N THR A 129 -2.05 43.38 -9.53
CA THR A 129 -2.64 43.19 -10.87
C THR A 129 -3.54 41.97 -10.99
N ASN A 130 -3.48 41.01 -10.05
CA ASN A 130 -4.32 39.81 -10.06
C ASN A 130 -5.11 39.67 -8.74
N PRO A 131 -6.41 40.05 -8.70
CA PRO A 131 -7.24 40.02 -7.50
C PRO A 131 -7.71 38.62 -7.07
N TYR A 132 -7.31 37.56 -7.78
CA TYR A 132 -7.73 36.17 -7.51
C TYR A 132 -6.65 35.32 -6.82
N LEU A 133 -5.43 35.84 -6.63
CA LEU A 133 -4.39 35.17 -5.86
C LEU A 133 -4.60 35.38 -4.37
N ASP A 134 -4.52 34.32 -3.59
CA ASP A 134 -4.66 34.39 -2.13
C ASP A 134 -3.45 35.12 -1.49
N ASP A 135 -3.72 35.94 -0.48
CA ASP A 135 -2.69 36.68 0.29
C ASP A 135 -1.66 35.72 0.93
N GLU A 136 -2.06 34.47 1.19
CA GLU A 136 -1.20 33.42 1.74
C GLU A 136 -0.23 32.81 0.71
N GLU A 137 -0.68 32.61 -0.53
CA GLU A 137 0.17 32.14 -1.63
C GLU A 137 1.22 33.18 -2.03
N LEU A 138 0.81 34.45 -2.07
CA LEU A 138 1.70 35.59 -2.33
C LEU A 138 2.79 35.71 -1.28
N ARG A 139 2.45 35.51 0.01
CA ARG A 139 3.41 35.48 1.12
C ARG A 139 4.41 34.33 0.98
N THR A 140 3.95 33.14 0.58
CA THR A 140 4.82 31.97 0.38
C THR A 140 5.84 32.20 -0.74
N GLN A 141 5.42 32.79 -1.87
CA GLN A 141 6.33 33.17 -2.96
C GLN A 141 7.31 34.27 -2.53
N GLN A 142 6.86 35.21 -1.71
CA GLN A 142 7.71 36.27 -1.18
C GLN A 142 8.80 35.70 -0.26
N TRP A 143 8.48 34.78 0.65
CA TRP A 143 9.46 34.09 1.48
C TRP A 143 10.48 33.33 0.64
N ALA A 144 10.01 32.62 -0.39
CA ALA A 144 10.89 31.88 -1.30
C ALA A 144 11.90 32.77 -2.02
N ALA A 145 11.52 34.00 -2.38
CA ALA A 145 12.45 34.96 -2.97
C ALA A 145 13.38 35.59 -1.92
N MET A 146 12.86 35.91 -0.73
CA MET A 146 13.62 36.56 0.34
C MET A 146 14.77 35.69 0.89
N VAL A 147 14.60 34.37 0.99
CA VAL A 147 15.66 33.49 1.53
C VAL A 147 16.96 33.50 0.73
N TYR A 148 16.91 33.92 -0.54
CA TYR A 148 18.10 34.06 -1.40
C TYR A 148 18.86 35.37 -1.17
N LEU A 149 18.27 36.38 -0.51
CA LEU A 149 18.92 37.67 -0.26
C LEU A 149 19.46 37.73 1.16
N ASP A 150 20.75 37.99 1.32
CA ASP A 150 21.38 38.11 2.65
C ASP A 150 20.68 39.16 3.54
N GLU A 151 20.20 40.25 2.92
CA GLU A 151 19.52 41.36 3.61
C GLU A 151 18.09 41.05 4.09
N THR A 152 17.43 40.02 3.55
CA THR A 152 16.04 39.66 3.91
C THR A 152 15.87 38.20 4.37
N ARG A 153 16.93 37.38 4.32
CA ARG A 153 16.91 35.97 4.77
C ARG A 153 16.48 35.83 6.22
N ALA A 154 17.07 36.61 7.13
CA ALA A 154 16.70 36.62 8.54
C ALA A 154 15.24 37.05 8.74
N THR A 155 14.79 38.05 7.97
CA THR A 155 13.39 38.49 7.97
C THR A 155 12.43 37.39 7.52
N ALA A 156 12.78 36.63 6.47
CA ALA A 156 11.97 35.51 5.99
C ALA A 156 11.91 34.37 7.03
N ALA A 157 13.05 34.01 7.64
CA ALA A 157 13.09 33.01 8.71
C ALA A 157 12.23 33.42 9.91
N ARG A 158 12.28 34.70 10.29
CA ARG A 158 11.42 35.27 11.34
C ARG A 158 9.94 35.18 10.98
N GLU A 159 9.55 35.56 9.78
CA GLU A 159 8.14 35.54 9.33
C GLU A 159 7.58 34.10 9.28
N VAL A 160 8.37 33.13 8.81
CA VAL A 160 7.97 31.70 8.85
C VAL A 160 7.83 31.20 10.29
N ALA A 161 8.73 31.61 11.20
CA ALA A 161 8.60 31.28 12.61
C ALA A 161 7.36 31.94 13.25
N GLU A 162 7.07 33.19 12.92
CA GLU A 162 5.85 33.89 13.36
C GLU A 162 4.59 33.16 12.89
N ALA A 163 4.58 32.63 11.66
CA ALA A 163 3.47 31.81 11.15
C ALA A 163 3.29 30.53 11.99
N PHE A 164 4.35 29.77 12.26
CA PHE A 164 4.27 28.61 13.16
C PHE A 164 3.78 28.97 14.57
N ALA A 165 4.24 30.10 15.11
CA ALA A 165 3.83 30.58 16.43
C ALA A 165 2.36 31.01 16.45
N ALA A 166 1.85 31.64 15.38
CA ALA A 166 0.46 32.02 15.26
C ALA A 166 -0.47 30.80 15.29
N VAL A 167 -0.12 29.74 14.54
CA VAL A 167 -0.88 28.47 14.52
C VAL A 167 -0.86 27.79 15.88
N THR A 168 0.30 27.80 16.55
CA THR A 168 0.45 27.29 17.92
C THR A 168 -0.43 28.07 18.91
N THR A 169 -0.51 29.39 18.76
CA THR A 169 -1.33 30.26 19.64
C THR A 169 -2.82 30.03 19.41
N GLN A 170 -3.24 29.86 18.14
CA GLN A 170 -4.62 29.53 17.79
C GLN A 170 -5.04 28.17 18.36
N LEU A 171 -4.15 27.18 18.34
CA LEU A 171 -4.37 25.86 18.96
C LEU A 171 -4.44 25.91 20.47
N ALA A 172 -3.58 26.70 21.12
CA ALA A 172 -3.59 26.87 22.57
C ALA A 172 -4.87 27.56 23.09
N ALA A 173 -5.56 28.33 22.23
CA ALA A 173 -6.83 28.98 22.56
C ALA A 173 -8.05 28.05 22.43
N GLN A 174 -7.89 26.84 21.88
CA GLN A 174 -8.96 25.85 21.71
C GLN A 174 -8.89 24.77 22.80
N PRO A 175 -10.04 24.22 23.24
CA PRO A 175 -10.03 23.06 24.13
C PRO A 175 -9.34 21.88 23.42
N VAL A 176 -8.58 21.07 24.17
CA VAL A 176 -7.80 19.91 23.65
C VAL A 176 -8.68 18.91 22.86
N THR A 177 -9.99 18.95 23.05
CA THR A 177 -11.01 18.10 22.42
C THR A 177 -11.56 18.64 21.09
N ALA A 178 -11.13 19.82 20.62
CA ALA A 178 -11.62 20.39 19.36
C ALA A 178 -11.00 19.72 18.11
N PRO A 179 -11.71 19.66 16.96
CA PRO A 179 -11.17 19.10 15.72
C PRO A 179 -9.94 19.88 15.26
N LEU A 180 -8.83 19.16 15.00
CA LEU A 180 -7.52 19.76 14.70
C LEU A 180 -7.23 19.91 13.19
N ASP A 181 -8.17 19.57 12.31
CA ASP A 181 -7.88 19.29 10.89
C ASP A 181 -7.30 20.50 10.14
N VAL A 182 -7.82 21.71 10.38
CA VAL A 182 -7.35 22.93 9.72
C VAL A 182 -5.95 23.32 10.22
N GLN A 183 -5.72 23.29 11.54
CA GLN A 183 -4.44 23.68 12.12
C GLN A 183 -3.35 22.62 11.92
N ARG A 184 -3.71 21.32 11.81
CA ARG A 184 -2.79 20.24 11.41
C ARG A 184 -2.39 20.38 9.94
N ALA A 185 -3.34 20.66 9.04
CA ALA A 185 -3.06 20.92 7.64
C ALA A 185 -2.12 22.14 7.49
N GLU A 186 -2.36 23.18 8.28
CA GLU A 186 -1.54 24.38 8.33
C GLU A 186 -0.11 24.09 8.81
N PHE A 187 0.06 23.31 9.89
CA PHE A 187 1.39 22.87 10.32
C PHE A 187 2.10 22.00 9.28
N ALA A 188 1.37 21.11 8.60
CA ALA A 188 1.92 20.28 7.54
C ALA A 188 2.41 21.15 6.37
N ARG A 189 1.63 22.17 6.00
CA ARG A 189 1.97 23.13 4.94
C ARG A 189 3.23 23.93 5.30
N LEU A 190 3.28 24.55 6.48
CA LEU A 190 4.43 25.33 6.94
C LEU A 190 5.70 24.46 7.08
N ALA A 191 5.56 23.22 7.57
CA ALA A 191 6.66 22.26 7.63
C ALA A 191 7.16 21.86 6.23
N HIS A 192 6.25 21.70 5.27
CA HIS A 192 6.57 21.42 3.88
C HIS A 192 7.31 22.60 3.22
N ILE A 193 6.80 23.82 3.34
CA ILE A 193 7.44 25.04 2.80
C ILE A 193 8.84 25.21 3.39
N THR A 194 8.99 25.07 4.71
CA THR A 194 10.29 25.20 5.39
C THR A 194 11.30 24.16 4.88
N ARG A 195 10.85 22.95 4.55
CA ARG A 195 11.70 21.91 3.94
C ARG A 195 12.15 22.30 2.52
N LEU A 196 11.26 22.89 1.71
CA LEU A 196 11.61 23.36 0.36
C LEU A 196 12.64 24.51 0.39
N LEU A 197 12.65 25.30 1.46
CA LEU A 197 13.57 26.42 1.69
C LEU A 197 14.81 26.03 2.52
N ALA A 198 14.88 24.80 3.02
CA ALA A 198 15.95 24.33 3.90
C ALA A 198 17.38 24.56 3.35
N PRO A 199 17.67 24.40 2.04
CA PRO A 199 19.01 24.65 1.51
C PRO A 199 19.47 26.10 1.65
N GLN A 200 18.55 27.06 1.74
CA GLN A 200 18.80 28.50 1.90
C GLN A 200 18.68 28.95 3.37
N LEU A 201 18.03 28.16 4.21
CA LEU A 201 17.87 28.40 5.65
C LEU A 201 18.93 27.69 6.52
N ARG A 202 20.10 27.33 5.94
CA ARG A 202 21.17 26.62 6.67
C ARG A 202 21.67 27.36 7.91
N GLU A 203 21.62 28.69 7.90
CA GLU A 203 22.01 29.55 9.03
C GLU A 203 20.93 29.58 10.13
N HIS A 204 19.70 29.18 9.82
CA HIS A 204 18.56 29.10 10.74
C HIS A 204 18.18 27.64 11.03
N ARG A 205 19.17 26.80 11.40
CA ARG A 205 18.99 25.34 11.62
C ARG A 205 17.84 25.02 12.58
N ALA A 206 17.66 25.83 13.62
CA ALA A 206 16.59 25.65 14.60
C ALA A 206 15.18 25.67 13.98
N LEU A 207 14.95 26.48 12.95
CA LEU A 207 13.67 26.52 12.22
C LEU A 207 13.45 25.24 11.40
N VAL A 208 14.51 24.78 10.72
CA VAL A 208 14.48 23.57 9.89
C VAL A 208 14.28 22.31 10.76
N GLU A 209 14.96 22.24 11.90
CA GLU A 209 14.83 21.17 12.88
C GLU A 209 13.43 21.14 13.49
N TYR A 210 12.88 22.32 13.84
CA TYR A 210 11.51 22.44 14.33
C TYR A 210 10.48 21.94 13.30
N ALA A 211 10.60 22.38 12.04
CA ALA A 211 9.71 21.92 10.97
C ALA A 211 9.81 20.41 10.73
N ALA A 212 11.02 19.84 10.79
CA ALA A 212 11.24 18.41 10.67
C ALA A 212 10.59 17.63 11.81
N LEU A 213 10.70 18.13 13.05
CA LEU A 213 10.06 17.55 14.23
C LEU A 213 8.53 17.59 14.10
N VAL A 214 7.95 18.74 13.76
CA VAL A 214 6.50 18.88 13.55
C VAL A 214 6.00 17.88 12.50
N ARG A 215 6.73 17.71 11.39
CA ARG A 215 6.38 16.72 10.36
C ARG A 215 6.40 15.28 10.88
N ARG A 216 7.40 14.91 11.67
CA ARG A 216 7.50 13.55 12.25
C ARG A 216 6.41 13.30 13.30
N LEU A 217 6.04 14.32 14.07
CA LEU A 217 4.91 14.28 15.00
C LEU A 217 3.58 14.11 14.27
N LEU A 218 3.35 14.87 13.18
CA LEU A 218 2.17 14.73 12.34
C LEU A 218 2.09 13.37 11.63
N ALA A 219 3.24 12.76 11.32
CA ALA A 219 3.34 11.43 10.73
C ALA A 219 3.32 10.27 11.75
N GLY A 220 3.20 10.54 13.05
CA GLY A 220 3.20 9.52 14.10
C GLY A 220 4.54 8.78 14.29
N ALA A 221 5.62 9.27 13.69
CA ALA A 221 6.95 8.62 13.66
C ALA A 221 7.80 8.93 14.91
N GLU A 222 7.41 9.90 15.73
CA GLU A 222 8.08 10.28 16.98
C GLU A 222 7.25 9.85 18.19
N ARG A 223 7.79 8.97 19.04
CA ARG A 223 7.18 8.55 20.31
C ARG A 223 8.07 9.01 21.47
N GLY A 224 7.55 9.87 22.35
CA GLY A 224 8.25 10.30 23.58
C GLY A 224 8.97 11.65 23.57
N VAL A 225 8.62 12.59 22.69
CA VAL A 225 9.21 13.94 22.72
C VAL A 225 8.58 14.80 23.81
N SER A 226 9.34 15.04 24.89
CA SER A 226 9.01 16.05 25.90
C SER A 226 9.77 17.36 25.64
N ASP A 227 9.04 18.46 25.46
CA ASP A 227 9.52 19.86 25.53
C ASP A 227 10.63 20.31 24.56
N PHE A 228 10.41 20.15 23.24
CA PHE A 228 11.25 20.83 22.25
C PHE A 228 10.87 22.32 22.11
N THR A 229 11.84 23.19 22.32
CA THR A 229 11.78 24.65 22.11
C THR A 229 12.87 25.11 21.15
N ALA A 230 12.50 25.91 20.15
CA ALA A 230 13.44 26.53 19.23
C ALA A 230 13.36 28.06 19.30
N GLN A 231 14.50 28.74 19.17
CA GLN A 231 14.58 30.20 19.03
C GLN A 231 15.00 30.53 17.60
N VAL A 232 14.21 31.36 16.92
CA VAL A 232 14.45 31.76 15.52
C VAL A 232 14.25 33.27 15.42
N GLU A 233 15.32 34.05 15.26
CA GLU A 233 15.25 35.52 15.06
C GLU A 233 14.34 36.26 16.07
N GLY A 234 14.41 35.85 17.35
CA GLY A 234 13.60 36.43 18.43
C GLY A 234 12.21 35.81 18.62
N VAL A 235 11.82 34.83 17.79
CA VAL A 235 10.57 34.08 17.90
C VAL A 235 10.81 32.76 18.63
N THR A 236 10.01 32.49 19.65
CA THR A 236 10.05 31.21 20.38
C THR A 236 9.03 30.24 19.81
N LEU A 237 9.50 29.12 19.28
CA LEU A 237 8.68 28.02 18.78
C LEU A 237 8.59 26.91 19.83
N ARG A 238 7.37 26.40 20.05
CA ARG A 238 7.07 25.32 21.00
C ARG A 238 6.20 24.29 20.32
N VAL A 239 6.49 23.01 20.55
CA VAL A 239 5.59 21.94 20.12
C VAL A 239 4.29 22.03 20.93
N PRO A 240 3.13 22.25 20.28
CA PRO A 240 1.83 22.27 20.95
C PRO A 240 1.57 20.96 21.67
N GLU A 241 0.94 21.01 22.85
CA GLU A 241 0.62 19.81 23.64
C GLU A 241 -0.27 18.82 22.86
N GLN A 242 -1.16 19.35 22.03
CA GLN A 242 -2.06 18.60 21.13
C GLN A 242 -1.32 17.84 20.01
N LEU A 243 -0.06 18.16 19.72
CA LEU A 243 0.78 17.44 18.75
C LEU A 243 1.79 16.49 19.43
N ARG A 244 1.85 16.45 20.77
CA ARG A 244 2.78 15.58 21.49
C ARG A 244 2.21 14.15 21.58
N PRO A 245 3.04 13.11 21.40
CA PRO A 245 2.63 11.74 21.67
C PRO A 245 2.32 11.60 23.16
N GLN A 246 1.09 11.23 23.50
CA GLN A 246 0.74 10.92 24.89
C GLN A 246 1.51 9.67 25.33
N PRO A 247 2.00 9.61 26.60
CA PRO A 247 2.70 8.43 27.09
C PRO A 247 1.80 7.20 26.92
N ALA A 248 2.33 6.18 26.24
CA ALA A 248 1.62 4.93 26.04
C ALA A 248 1.21 4.35 27.40
N PRO A 249 -0.08 4.07 27.64
CA PRO A 249 -0.44 3.22 28.76
C PRO A 249 0.19 1.85 28.52
N THR A 250 0.95 1.37 29.49
CA THR A 250 1.45 0.01 29.59
C THR A 250 0.27 -0.94 29.76
N THR A 251 -0.37 -1.30 28.65
CA THR A 251 -1.28 -2.43 28.56
C THR A 251 -1.12 -3.00 27.16
N SER A 252 -0.79 -4.29 27.10
CA SER A 252 -1.16 -5.19 26.00
C SER A 252 -2.64 -4.94 25.65
N GLY A 253 -2.90 -4.07 24.68
CA GLY A 253 -4.24 -3.63 24.34
C GLY A 253 -4.68 -4.33 23.06
N SER A 254 -5.70 -5.18 23.17
CA SER A 254 -6.54 -5.57 22.04
C SER A 254 -6.95 -4.34 21.24
N GLY A 255 -7.02 -4.44 19.90
CA GLY A 255 -7.58 -3.37 19.06
C GLY A 255 -8.97 -2.91 19.52
N VAL A 256 -9.43 -1.79 18.98
CA VAL A 256 -10.74 -1.22 19.37
C VAL A 256 -11.86 -2.10 18.79
N ASP A 257 -12.65 -2.73 19.64
CA ASP A 257 -13.84 -3.46 19.20
C ASP A 257 -15.04 -2.52 19.11
N VAL A 258 -15.71 -2.50 17.96
CA VAL A 258 -16.85 -1.64 17.63
C VAL A 258 -18.01 -2.53 17.24
N THR A 259 -19.05 -2.59 18.07
CA THR A 259 -20.28 -3.31 17.74
C THR A 259 -21.33 -2.36 17.21
N ILE A 260 -21.89 -2.67 16.04
CA ILE A 260 -22.93 -1.90 15.37
C ILE A 260 -24.12 -2.84 15.21
N GLN A 261 -25.23 -2.52 15.88
CA GLN A 261 -26.47 -3.25 15.78
C GLN A 261 -27.50 -2.44 15.00
N ILE A 262 -28.13 -3.06 14.01
CA ILE A 262 -29.18 -2.46 13.17
C ILE A 262 -30.44 -3.31 13.31
N SER A 263 -31.54 -2.69 13.71
CA SER A 263 -32.85 -3.35 13.89
C SER A 263 -33.97 -2.49 13.30
N LEU A 264 -35.06 -3.09 12.84
CA LEU A 264 -36.23 -2.37 12.31
C LEU A 264 -37.26 -2.12 13.43
N ALA A 265 -37.61 -0.85 13.67
CA ALA A 265 -38.63 -0.50 14.64
C ALA A 265 -40.06 -0.71 14.08
N PRO A 266 -41.09 -0.86 14.94
CA PRO A 266 -42.46 -1.13 14.50
C PRO A 266 -43.09 -0.04 13.61
N ASP A 267 -42.55 1.18 13.66
CA ASP A 267 -42.95 2.32 12.82
C ASP A 267 -42.33 2.29 11.41
N GLY A 268 -41.54 1.26 11.10
CA GLY A 268 -40.87 1.08 9.82
C GLY A 268 -39.55 1.86 9.70
N ILE A 269 -39.05 2.44 10.79
CA ILE A 269 -37.78 3.20 10.81
C ILE A 269 -36.67 2.29 11.36
N TYR A 270 -35.47 2.36 10.76
CA TYR A 270 -34.32 1.60 11.27
C TYR A 270 -33.75 2.25 12.52
N THR A 271 -33.29 1.42 13.45
CA THR A 271 -32.57 1.81 14.66
C THR A 271 -31.14 1.33 14.53
N VAL A 272 -30.18 2.22 14.81
CA VAL A 272 -28.74 1.93 14.81
C VAL A 272 -28.22 2.13 16.22
N ALA A 273 -27.57 1.13 16.79
CA ALA A 273 -26.92 1.19 18.10
C ALA A 273 -25.43 0.85 17.96
N ILE A 274 -24.56 1.75 18.42
CA ILE A 274 -23.10 1.62 18.34
C ILE A 274 -22.56 1.48 19.76
N ARG A 275 -21.72 0.47 19.99
CA ARG A 275 -20.97 0.27 21.23
C ARG A 275 -19.49 0.21 20.92
N ALA A 276 -18.71 1.08 21.55
CA ALA A 276 -17.25 1.10 21.40
C ALA A 276 -16.63 1.77 22.62
N MET A 277 -15.42 1.35 23.00
CA MET A 277 -14.64 2.01 24.07
C MET A 277 -15.37 2.14 25.42
N GLY A 278 -16.35 1.27 25.71
CA GLY A 278 -17.18 1.34 26.91
C GLY A 278 -18.33 2.35 26.85
N GLU A 279 -18.48 3.07 25.73
CA GLU A 279 -19.59 3.97 25.45
C GLU A 279 -20.65 3.28 24.56
N GLN A 280 -21.90 3.75 24.64
CA GLN A 280 -22.98 3.32 23.77
C GLN A 280 -23.73 4.55 23.24
N SER A 281 -23.97 4.60 21.94
CA SER A 281 -24.82 5.59 21.26
C SER A 281 -25.89 4.86 20.44
N GLY A 282 -27.03 5.52 20.19
CA GLY A 282 -28.04 4.97 19.30
C GLY A 282 -29.04 6.00 18.81
N PHE A 283 -29.49 5.82 17.56
CA PHE A 283 -30.39 6.74 16.87
C PHE A 283 -31.31 5.98 15.90
N SER A 284 -32.39 6.62 15.46
CA SER A 284 -33.33 6.08 14.48
C SER A 284 -33.27 6.85 13.18
N ARG A 285 -33.35 6.17 12.02
CA ARG A 285 -33.26 6.79 10.71
C ARG A 285 -33.97 6.00 9.61
N SER A 286 -34.53 6.72 8.64
CA SER A 286 -35.00 6.13 7.39
C SER A 286 -33.84 5.82 6.44
N PHE A 287 -33.92 4.70 5.74
CA PHE A 287 -32.92 4.28 4.75
C PHE A 287 -33.62 3.69 3.54
N ASP A 288 -33.26 4.14 2.34
CA ASP A 288 -33.78 3.56 1.10
C ASP A 288 -32.93 2.34 0.73
N ALA A 289 -33.27 1.20 1.35
CA ALA A 289 -32.62 -0.08 1.08
C ALA A 289 -32.75 -0.49 -0.40
N THR A 290 -33.82 -0.07 -1.07
CA THR A 290 -34.02 -0.39 -2.49
C THR A 290 -33.07 0.41 -3.38
N ALA A 291 -32.81 1.68 -3.06
CA ALA A 291 -31.79 2.47 -3.75
C ALA A 291 -30.39 1.91 -3.55
N ALA A 292 -30.04 1.52 -2.32
CA ALA A 292 -28.76 0.89 -2.02
C ALA A 292 -28.60 -0.44 -2.79
N ALA A 293 -29.65 -1.28 -2.83
CA ALA A 293 -29.64 -2.53 -3.58
C ALA A 293 -29.45 -2.31 -5.10
N ARG A 294 -29.98 -1.21 -5.66
CA ARG A 294 -29.74 -0.85 -7.07
C ARG A 294 -28.28 -0.48 -7.35
N LEU A 295 -27.57 0.13 -6.40
CA LEU A 295 -26.13 0.38 -6.54
C LEU A 295 -25.30 -0.90 -6.38
N ALA A 296 -25.81 -1.87 -5.62
CA ALA A 296 -25.16 -3.16 -5.39
C ALA A 296 -25.33 -4.16 -6.55
N THR A 297 -26.07 -3.83 -7.61
CA THR A 297 -26.32 -4.76 -8.73
C THR A 297 -25.06 -5.15 -9.49
N CYS A 298 -23.98 -4.36 -9.39
CA CYS A 298 -22.66 -4.71 -9.92
C CYS A 298 -22.13 -6.04 -9.38
N LEU A 299 -22.56 -6.47 -8.19
CA LEU A 299 -22.16 -7.74 -7.57
C LEU A 299 -22.80 -8.99 -8.21
N GLY A 300 -23.85 -8.81 -9.02
CA GLY A 300 -24.59 -9.89 -9.68
C GLY A 300 -24.24 -10.12 -11.15
N GLY A 301 -23.38 -9.28 -11.74
CA GLY A 301 -22.99 -9.36 -13.15
C GLY A 301 -21.52 -9.77 -13.32
N GLY A 302 -21.26 -10.89 -14.00
CA GLY A 302 -19.92 -11.48 -14.18
C GLY A 302 -18.93 -10.69 -15.05
N THR A 303 -19.10 -9.38 -15.22
CA THR A 303 -18.14 -8.50 -15.88
C THR A 303 -18.09 -7.16 -15.16
N ALA A 304 -16.89 -6.64 -14.91
CA ALA A 304 -16.67 -5.26 -14.46
C ALA A 304 -17.32 -4.28 -15.44
N GLU A 305 -18.55 -3.88 -15.18
CA GLU A 305 -19.22 -2.85 -15.96
C GLU A 305 -18.51 -1.51 -15.73
N ALA A 306 -18.32 -0.74 -16.80
CA ALA A 306 -17.77 0.61 -16.72
C ALA A 306 -18.64 1.47 -15.79
N GLY A 307 -18.18 1.70 -14.56
CA GLY A 307 -18.93 2.41 -13.52
C GLY A 307 -19.02 1.67 -12.18
N ALA A 308 -18.72 0.37 -12.12
CA ALA A 308 -18.85 -0.44 -10.91
C ALA A 308 -18.07 0.12 -9.71
N ALA A 309 -16.83 0.58 -9.91
CA ALA A 309 -16.03 1.21 -8.85
C ALA A 309 -16.65 2.51 -8.31
N ARG A 310 -17.26 3.32 -9.20
CA ARG A 310 -17.96 4.55 -8.81
C ARG A 310 -19.22 4.22 -8.02
N ASP A 311 -20.02 3.28 -8.50
CA ASP A 311 -21.26 2.87 -7.83
C ASP A 311 -20.97 2.23 -6.47
N LEU A 312 -19.90 1.44 -6.37
CA LEU A 312 -19.44 0.83 -5.11
C LEU A 312 -18.98 1.89 -4.10
N ARG A 313 -18.27 2.94 -4.56
CA ARG A 313 -17.91 4.08 -3.70
C ARG A 313 -19.16 4.82 -3.20
N VAL A 314 -20.09 5.15 -4.10
CA VAL A 314 -21.33 5.86 -3.75
C VAL A 314 -22.16 5.02 -2.77
N LEU A 315 -22.25 3.71 -3.00
CA LEU A 315 -22.89 2.77 -2.07
C LEU A 315 -22.19 2.77 -0.71
N GLY A 316 -20.86 2.68 -0.70
CA GLY A 316 -20.04 2.71 0.50
C GLY A 316 -20.21 3.97 1.35
N GLU A 317 -20.21 5.14 0.71
CA GLU A 317 -20.46 6.43 1.34
C GLU A 317 -21.90 6.50 1.86
N THR A 318 -22.88 5.99 1.10
CA THR A 318 -24.29 5.92 1.52
C THR A 318 -24.49 5.04 2.76
N LEU A 319 -23.83 3.87 2.82
CA LEU A 319 -23.86 2.97 3.97
C LEU A 319 -23.16 3.58 5.18
N TYR A 320 -22.03 4.25 4.98
CA TYR A 320 -21.30 4.90 6.07
C TYR A 320 -22.09 6.08 6.64
N ASP A 321 -22.65 6.94 5.77
CA ASP A 321 -23.50 8.05 6.16
C ASP A 321 -24.70 7.61 6.96
N PHE A 322 -25.31 6.47 6.60
CA PHE A 322 -26.41 5.86 7.34
C PHE A 322 -26.04 5.57 8.80
N LEU A 323 -24.79 5.19 9.07
CA LEU A 323 -24.27 4.89 10.41
C LEU A 323 -23.87 6.14 11.23
N ILE A 324 -23.85 7.35 10.65
CA ILE A 324 -23.34 8.55 11.35
C ILE A 324 -24.29 9.77 11.38
N ALA A 325 -25.29 9.89 10.51
CA ALA A 325 -26.12 11.11 10.49
C ALA A 325 -27.31 11.04 11.46
N GLY A 326 -27.20 11.71 12.61
CA GLY A 326 -28.26 11.75 13.62
C GLY A 326 -28.10 12.77 14.76
N GLY A 327 -27.11 13.67 14.72
CA GLY A 327 -26.93 14.70 15.75
C GLY A 327 -26.28 14.22 17.06
N ASP A 328 -26.23 12.92 17.30
CA ASP A 328 -25.42 12.31 18.37
C ASP A 328 -24.18 11.62 17.80
N ASP A 329 -23.04 12.27 18.08
CA ASP A 329 -21.72 11.73 18.40
C ASP A 329 -21.02 10.81 17.40
N GLY A 330 -19.86 11.31 16.95
CA GLY A 330 -18.80 10.53 16.31
C GLY A 330 -18.21 9.45 17.21
N LEU A 331 -19.00 8.61 17.90
CA LEU A 331 -18.50 7.44 18.60
C LEU A 331 -17.89 6.45 17.60
N LEU A 332 -18.56 6.17 16.47
CA LEU A 332 -17.98 5.36 15.40
C LEU A 332 -16.70 6.02 14.86
N HIS A 333 -16.76 7.30 14.49
CA HIS A 333 -15.60 8.02 13.99
C HIS A 333 -14.44 8.06 15.00
N ARG A 334 -14.69 8.40 16.28
CA ARG A 334 -13.69 8.37 17.37
C ARG A 334 -13.14 6.97 17.59
N ALA A 335 -13.97 5.93 17.49
CA ALA A 335 -13.52 4.55 17.62
C ALA A 335 -12.61 4.14 16.45
N LEU A 336 -12.91 4.56 15.22
CA LEU A 336 -12.06 4.33 14.04
C LEU A 336 -10.74 5.10 14.15
N VAL A 337 -10.78 6.37 14.56
CA VAL A 337 -9.58 7.19 14.81
C VAL A 337 -8.71 6.55 15.88
N ARG A 338 -9.30 6.18 17.02
CA ARG A 338 -8.58 5.50 18.11
C ARG A 338 -8.06 4.13 17.69
N GLY A 339 -8.80 3.40 16.86
CA GLY A 339 -8.37 2.14 16.26
C GLY A 339 -7.08 2.33 15.46
N SER A 340 -7.05 3.33 14.58
CA SER A 340 -5.86 3.68 13.79
C SER A 340 -4.65 4.02 14.66
N GLU A 341 -4.88 4.55 15.87
CA GLU A 341 -3.81 4.88 16.84
C GLU A 341 -3.37 3.69 17.72
N GLN A 342 -4.24 2.68 17.93
CA GLN A 342 -4.07 1.61 18.91
C GLN A 342 -3.86 0.21 18.31
N GLY A 343 -3.47 0.11 17.03
CA GLY A 343 -3.16 -1.17 16.38
C GLY A 343 -4.37 -1.85 15.72
N GLY A 344 -5.42 -1.08 15.45
CA GLY A 344 -6.56 -1.43 14.62
C GLY A 344 -7.91 -1.38 15.33
N ALA A 345 -9.00 -1.43 14.55
CA ALA A 345 -10.37 -1.60 15.01
C ALA A 345 -11.10 -2.73 14.29
N THR A 346 -11.89 -3.49 15.03
CA THR A 346 -12.80 -4.50 14.46
C THR A 346 -14.22 -3.97 14.52
N LEU A 347 -14.86 -3.83 13.35
CA LEU A 347 -16.26 -3.47 13.20
C LEU A 347 -17.09 -4.74 13.11
N ARG A 348 -17.88 -5.00 14.15
CA ARG A 348 -18.84 -6.10 14.24
C ARG A 348 -20.23 -5.61 13.86
N LEU A 349 -20.71 -6.08 12.71
CA LEU A 349 -22.03 -5.73 12.19
C LEU A 349 -23.04 -6.81 12.58
N GLN A 350 -24.03 -6.42 13.38
CA GLN A 350 -25.20 -7.22 13.68
C GLN A 350 -26.42 -6.57 13.01
N ILE A 351 -26.85 -7.14 11.88
CA ILE A 351 -27.90 -6.56 11.03
C ILE A 351 -29.10 -7.52 11.06
N ASP A 352 -30.17 -7.13 11.75
CA ASP A 352 -31.36 -7.96 11.90
C ASP A 352 -32.28 -7.92 10.66
N PRO A 353 -32.49 -6.78 9.96
CA PRO A 353 -33.34 -6.73 8.76
C PRO A 353 -32.68 -7.47 7.57
N PRO A 354 -33.35 -8.47 6.96
CA PRO A 354 -32.77 -9.27 5.88
C PRO A 354 -32.38 -8.46 4.63
N ASP A 355 -33.16 -7.43 4.30
CA ASP A 355 -32.94 -6.54 3.17
C ASP A 355 -31.68 -5.67 3.35
N LEU A 356 -31.40 -5.21 4.57
CA LEU A 356 -30.13 -4.55 4.88
C LEU A 356 -28.99 -5.55 4.98
N ALA A 357 -29.22 -6.74 5.54
CA ALA A 357 -28.19 -7.78 5.63
C ALA A 357 -27.70 -8.22 4.24
N ALA A 358 -28.53 -8.14 3.21
CA ALA A 358 -28.16 -8.44 1.83
C ALA A 358 -27.18 -7.43 1.20
N LEU A 359 -27.00 -6.23 1.79
CA LEU A 359 -26.13 -5.18 1.25
C LEU A 359 -24.63 -5.45 1.53
N PRO A 360 -23.71 -4.99 0.69
CA PRO A 360 -22.26 -5.18 0.85
C PRO A 360 -21.67 -4.20 1.87
N TRP A 361 -21.85 -4.47 3.16
CA TRP A 361 -21.32 -3.61 4.22
C TRP A 361 -19.78 -3.57 4.27
N GLU A 362 -19.13 -4.53 3.64
CA GLU A 362 -17.69 -4.54 3.40
C GLU A 362 -17.26 -3.34 2.52
N ALA A 363 -18.19 -2.75 1.77
CA ALA A 363 -17.98 -1.53 0.97
C ALA A 363 -18.00 -0.23 1.78
N LEU A 364 -18.15 -0.26 3.11
CA LEU A 364 -18.18 0.97 3.94
C LEU A 364 -17.01 1.90 3.59
N HIS A 365 -17.34 3.14 3.22
CA HIS A 365 -16.38 4.14 2.75
C HIS A 365 -16.54 5.43 3.55
N ASP A 366 -15.49 5.86 4.25
CA ASP A 366 -15.53 6.99 5.19
C ASP A 366 -15.27 8.36 4.55
N GLY A 367 -15.21 8.40 3.21
CA GLY A 367 -14.86 9.57 2.41
C GLY A 367 -13.38 9.65 2.07
N ARG A 368 -12.50 8.97 2.81
CA ARG A 368 -11.05 8.85 2.54
C ARG A 368 -10.72 7.54 1.83
N GLY A 369 -11.38 6.45 2.20
CA GLY A 369 -11.22 5.16 1.55
C GLY A 369 -12.18 4.10 2.07
N PHE A 370 -12.11 2.90 1.47
CA PHE A 370 -12.85 1.74 1.93
C PHE A 370 -12.24 1.20 3.22
N LEU A 371 -13.05 1.08 4.28
CA LEU A 371 -12.57 0.61 5.59
C LEU A 371 -11.99 -0.80 5.50
N ALA A 372 -12.62 -1.71 4.73
CA ALA A 372 -12.15 -3.09 4.57
C ALA A 372 -10.81 -3.23 3.81
N LEU A 373 -10.31 -2.15 3.19
CA LEU A 373 -8.99 -2.15 2.53
C LEU A 373 -7.90 -1.47 3.40
N GLY A 374 -8.27 -0.88 4.53
CA GLY A 374 -7.32 -0.30 5.47
C GLY A 374 -6.50 -1.36 6.22
N ASP A 375 -5.28 -1.03 6.60
CA ASP A 375 -4.42 -1.91 7.41
C ASP A 375 -4.91 -2.01 8.87
N ASP A 376 -5.61 -0.98 9.33
CA ASP A 376 -6.05 -0.81 10.71
C ASP A 376 -7.50 -1.27 10.95
N PHE A 377 -8.20 -1.83 9.97
CA PHE A 377 -9.62 -2.13 10.13
C PHE A 377 -9.99 -3.55 9.72
N SER A 378 -10.88 -4.16 10.51
CA SER A 378 -11.52 -5.41 10.16
C SER A 378 -13.04 -5.31 10.22
N VAL A 379 -13.73 -5.49 9.10
CA VAL A 379 -15.19 -5.56 9.00
C VAL A 379 -15.64 -7.03 9.03
N ILE A 380 -16.42 -7.40 10.05
CA ILE A 380 -16.97 -8.75 10.26
C ILE A 380 -18.46 -8.68 10.62
N ARG A 381 -19.20 -9.74 10.30
CA ARG A 381 -20.63 -9.87 10.63
C ARG A 381 -20.84 -10.81 11.81
N THR A 382 -21.80 -10.52 12.68
CA THR A 382 -22.14 -11.33 13.86
C THR A 382 -23.62 -11.64 13.91
N LEU A 383 -23.98 -12.86 14.33
CA LEU A 383 -25.37 -13.28 14.49
C LEU A 383 -25.80 -13.32 15.98
N PRO A 384 -27.08 -13.02 16.30
CA PRO A 384 -27.57 -12.89 17.68
C PRO A 384 -27.49 -14.17 18.53
N ARG A 385 -27.37 -15.35 17.91
CA ARG A 385 -27.28 -16.65 18.59
C ARG A 385 -25.93 -17.27 18.33
N SER A 386 -25.17 -17.47 19.39
CA SER A 386 -23.77 -17.86 19.29
C SER A 386 -23.35 -18.64 20.54
N GLN A 387 -23.12 -19.95 20.41
CA GLN A 387 -22.45 -20.73 21.46
C GLN A 387 -20.96 -20.37 21.45
N PRO A 388 -20.29 -20.28 22.60
CA PRO A 388 -18.86 -20.00 22.64
C PRO A 388 -18.06 -21.15 22.02
N ALA A 389 -17.16 -20.84 21.09
CA ALA A 389 -16.20 -21.80 20.57
C ALA A 389 -15.23 -22.25 21.67
N ARG A 390 -15.01 -23.55 21.83
CA ARG A 390 -14.00 -24.09 22.77
C ARG A 390 -12.61 -23.83 22.21
N PRO A 391 -11.64 -23.18 22.88
CA PRO A 391 -10.29 -22.94 22.33
C PRO A 391 -9.59 -24.20 21.79
N LEU A 392 -8.81 -24.09 20.70
CA LEU A 392 -7.95 -25.18 20.21
C LEU A 392 -6.92 -25.52 21.29
N ALA A 393 -6.60 -26.81 21.47
CA ALA A 393 -5.46 -27.20 22.28
C ALA A 393 -4.18 -26.69 21.59
N SER A 394 -3.42 -25.86 22.31
CA SER A 394 -2.14 -25.33 21.81
C SER A 394 -1.23 -26.48 21.36
N GLY A 395 -0.68 -26.41 20.14
CA GLY A 395 0.22 -27.42 19.60
C GLY A 395 -0.43 -28.53 18.76
N ALA A 396 -1.76 -28.59 18.65
CA ALA A 396 -2.44 -29.57 17.78
C ALA A 396 -2.33 -29.17 16.29
N PRO A 397 -2.17 -30.15 15.37
CA PRO A 397 -2.19 -29.87 13.94
C PRO A 397 -3.55 -29.34 13.50
N LEU A 398 -3.56 -28.32 12.66
CA LEU A 398 -4.76 -27.81 12.01
C LEU A 398 -5.24 -28.84 10.98
N ARG A 399 -6.43 -29.41 11.18
CA ARG A 399 -7.03 -30.43 10.30
C ARG A 399 -8.02 -29.77 9.34
N ILE A 400 -7.77 -29.91 8.06
CA ILE A 400 -8.54 -29.28 6.99
C ILE A 400 -9.14 -30.36 6.10
N VAL A 401 -10.46 -30.34 5.92
CA VAL A 401 -11.13 -31.13 4.88
C VAL A 401 -11.47 -30.17 3.74
N ALA A 402 -10.79 -30.34 2.61
CA ALA A 402 -11.00 -29.56 1.40
C ALA A 402 -11.82 -30.39 0.40
N ALA A 403 -12.94 -29.84 -0.06
CA ALA A 403 -13.81 -30.47 -1.06
C ALA A 403 -13.86 -29.61 -2.32
N ALA A 404 -13.33 -30.15 -3.42
CA ALA A 404 -13.35 -29.51 -4.72
C ALA A 404 -14.40 -30.21 -5.62
N ALA A 405 -15.35 -29.46 -6.17
CA ALA A 405 -16.35 -29.99 -7.11
C ALA A 405 -16.57 -29.07 -8.32
N ASP A 406 -16.30 -29.57 -9.52
CA ASP A 406 -16.62 -28.92 -10.79
C ASP A 406 -17.44 -29.90 -11.66
N PRO A 407 -18.76 -30.02 -11.43
CA PRO A 407 -19.61 -30.97 -12.15
C PRO A 407 -19.60 -30.73 -13.66
N THR A 408 -19.76 -31.79 -14.46
CA THR A 408 -19.60 -31.73 -15.93
C THR A 408 -20.60 -30.82 -16.66
N ASP A 409 -21.72 -30.51 -16.03
CA ASP A 409 -22.79 -29.63 -16.51
C ASP A 409 -22.75 -28.23 -15.87
N ALA A 410 -21.76 -27.96 -15.02
CA ALA A 410 -21.49 -26.63 -14.48
C ALA A 410 -20.64 -25.81 -15.46
N SER A 411 -20.80 -24.49 -15.39
CA SER A 411 -20.08 -23.54 -16.25
C SER A 411 -19.90 -22.22 -15.53
N PRO A 412 -18.74 -21.54 -15.67
CA PRO A 412 -17.56 -21.97 -16.43
C PRO A 412 -16.80 -23.13 -15.76
N THR A 413 -15.90 -23.79 -16.49
CA THR A 413 -14.97 -24.77 -15.89
C THR A 413 -13.99 -24.06 -14.96
N LEU A 414 -13.70 -24.65 -13.79
CA LEU A 414 -12.83 -24.08 -12.77
C LEU A 414 -11.43 -24.71 -12.79
N ASP A 415 -10.37 -23.93 -12.58
CA ASP A 415 -9.00 -24.45 -12.45
C ASP A 415 -8.71 -24.96 -11.03
N GLN A 416 -9.40 -26.06 -10.67
CA GLN A 416 -9.27 -26.69 -9.35
C GLN A 416 -7.85 -27.21 -9.08
N ALA A 417 -7.08 -27.51 -10.13
CA ALA A 417 -5.70 -27.96 -10.02
C ALA A 417 -4.80 -26.81 -9.55
N LEU A 418 -4.95 -25.63 -10.14
CA LEU A 418 -4.22 -24.43 -9.72
C LEU A 418 -4.63 -23.99 -8.32
N GLU A 419 -5.93 -23.99 -7.99
CA GLU A 419 -6.40 -23.64 -6.64
C GLU A 419 -5.75 -24.56 -5.59
N ARG A 420 -5.77 -25.88 -5.84
CA ARG A 420 -5.09 -26.87 -4.99
C ARG A 420 -3.61 -26.58 -4.84
N GLU A 421 -2.90 -26.33 -5.94
CA GLU A 421 -1.47 -26.03 -5.91
C GLU A 421 -1.18 -24.83 -4.98
N ARG A 422 -1.96 -23.74 -5.13
CA ARG A 422 -1.79 -22.53 -4.33
C ARG A 422 -2.10 -22.72 -2.84
N VAL A 423 -3.18 -23.43 -2.51
CA VAL A 423 -3.53 -23.72 -1.12
C VAL A 423 -2.49 -24.64 -0.47
N MET A 424 -2.03 -25.67 -1.18
CA MET A 424 -0.97 -26.56 -0.69
C MET A 424 0.35 -25.79 -0.48
N GLN A 425 0.72 -24.89 -1.40
CA GLN A 425 1.92 -24.05 -1.26
C GLN A 425 1.83 -23.15 -0.01
N ALA A 426 0.67 -22.54 0.23
CA ALA A 426 0.44 -21.68 1.39
C ALA A 426 0.54 -22.44 2.73
N LEU A 427 0.10 -23.70 2.76
CA LEU A 427 0.13 -24.56 3.95
C LEU A 427 1.44 -25.33 4.13
N ALA A 428 2.30 -25.40 3.10
CA ALA A 428 3.53 -26.19 3.11
C ALA A 428 4.43 -25.95 4.33
N PRO A 429 4.64 -24.70 4.82
CA PRO A 429 5.44 -24.47 6.02
C PRO A 429 4.91 -25.17 7.27
N LEU A 430 3.58 -25.19 7.45
CA LEU A 430 2.95 -25.87 8.59
C LEU A 430 2.95 -27.39 8.42
N GLN A 431 2.73 -27.89 7.20
CA GLN A 431 2.78 -29.33 6.93
C GLN A 431 4.19 -29.90 7.19
N ALA A 432 5.24 -29.16 6.83
CA ALA A 432 6.63 -29.57 7.02
C ALA A 432 6.99 -29.82 8.50
N VAL A 433 6.36 -29.07 9.41
CA VAL A 433 6.56 -29.20 10.87
C VAL A 433 5.43 -29.98 11.56
N GLY A 434 4.52 -30.58 10.78
CA GLY A 434 3.40 -31.37 11.31
C GLY A 434 2.33 -30.56 12.04
N LEU A 435 2.22 -29.25 11.79
CA LEU A 435 1.21 -28.35 12.36
C LEU A 435 -0.02 -28.15 11.48
N ALA A 436 -0.06 -28.74 10.28
CA ALA A 436 -1.26 -28.76 9.45
C ALA A 436 -1.40 -30.10 8.70
N GLN A 437 -2.64 -30.55 8.54
CA GLN A 437 -3.02 -31.71 7.75
C GLN A 437 -4.22 -31.33 6.88
N ILE A 438 -4.17 -31.67 5.60
CA ILE A 438 -5.24 -31.39 4.65
C ILE A 438 -5.63 -32.66 3.91
N THR A 439 -6.92 -32.97 3.94
CA THR A 439 -7.55 -34.03 3.16
C THR A 439 -8.28 -33.38 1.99
N TRP A 440 -7.75 -33.56 0.78
CA TRP A 440 -8.33 -32.98 -0.44
C TRP A 440 -9.20 -34.01 -1.17
N LEU A 441 -10.48 -33.69 -1.37
CA LEU A 441 -11.44 -34.48 -2.13
C LEU A 441 -11.58 -33.90 -3.53
N GLU A 442 -11.07 -34.63 -4.52
CA GLU A 442 -11.30 -34.32 -5.93
C GLU A 442 -12.69 -34.79 -6.35
N ASN A 443 -13.41 -33.98 -7.15
CA ASN A 443 -14.78 -34.27 -7.60
C ASN A 443 -15.69 -34.70 -6.43
N ALA A 444 -15.74 -33.87 -5.40
CA ALA A 444 -16.39 -34.19 -4.15
C ALA A 444 -17.87 -34.53 -4.37
N THR A 445 -18.25 -35.74 -3.96
CA THR A 445 -19.64 -36.21 -3.89
C THR A 445 -20.16 -36.09 -2.46
N VAL A 446 -21.48 -36.08 -2.27
CA VAL A 446 -22.09 -36.09 -0.91
C VAL A 446 -21.55 -37.25 -0.07
N LYS A 447 -21.38 -38.43 -0.67
CA LYS A 447 -20.86 -39.62 0.00
C LYS A 447 -19.39 -39.49 0.40
N ALA A 448 -18.56 -38.95 -0.49
CA ALA A 448 -17.14 -38.72 -0.19
C ALA A 448 -16.98 -37.67 0.91
N LEU A 449 -17.74 -36.59 0.83
CA LEU A 449 -17.76 -35.54 1.83
C LEU A 449 -18.22 -36.07 3.20
N TYR A 450 -19.31 -36.84 3.23
CA TYR A 450 -19.79 -37.50 4.45
C TYR A 450 -18.72 -38.40 5.08
N THR A 451 -17.96 -39.14 4.26
CA THR A 451 -16.91 -40.06 4.72
C THR A 451 -15.72 -39.29 5.29
N ALA A 452 -15.24 -38.26 4.58
CA ALA A 452 -14.12 -37.44 5.03
C ALA A 452 -14.46 -36.68 6.32
N LEU A 453 -15.70 -36.18 6.42
CA LEU A 453 -16.23 -35.53 7.62
C LEU A 453 -16.67 -36.55 8.70
N GLN A 454 -16.25 -37.82 8.64
CA GLN A 454 -16.22 -38.69 9.83
C GLN A 454 -14.94 -38.51 10.64
N GLU A 455 -13.84 -38.07 10.03
CA GLU A 455 -12.56 -37.80 10.70
C GLU A 455 -12.54 -36.37 11.24
N ASP A 456 -11.96 -36.15 12.42
CA ASP A 456 -11.91 -34.83 13.03
C ASP A 456 -11.31 -33.75 12.10
N ALA A 457 -11.92 -32.56 12.09
CA ALA A 457 -11.60 -31.48 11.17
C ALA A 457 -11.93 -30.15 11.85
N ASP A 458 -11.01 -29.20 11.76
CA ASP A 458 -11.12 -27.87 12.35
C ASP A 458 -11.64 -26.87 11.31
N ILE A 459 -11.27 -27.07 10.04
CA ILE A 459 -11.69 -26.28 8.88
C ILE A 459 -12.34 -27.17 7.82
N PHE A 460 -13.51 -26.77 7.35
CA PHE A 460 -14.12 -27.27 6.11
C PHE A 460 -13.93 -26.22 5.03
N TYR A 461 -13.27 -26.57 3.93
CA TYR A 461 -13.05 -25.67 2.79
C TYR A 461 -13.72 -26.25 1.55
N PHE A 462 -14.56 -25.47 0.91
CA PHE A 462 -15.22 -25.84 -0.34
C PHE A 462 -14.73 -24.94 -1.47
N SER A 463 -14.37 -25.56 -2.59
CA SER A 463 -14.02 -24.94 -3.86
C SER A 463 -14.95 -25.52 -4.93
N GLY A 464 -15.72 -24.66 -5.59
CA GLY A 464 -16.66 -25.11 -6.59
C GLY A 464 -17.77 -24.12 -6.89
N HIS A 465 -18.79 -24.63 -7.56
CA HIS A 465 -19.96 -23.85 -7.94
C HIS A 465 -21.02 -23.82 -6.85
N GLY A 466 -21.80 -22.74 -6.84
CA GLY A 466 -22.86 -22.50 -5.90
C GLY A 466 -24.01 -21.75 -6.54
N GLY A 467 -25.06 -21.55 -5.76
CA GLY A 467 -26.24 -20.85 -6.24
C GLY A 467 -27.15 -20.45 -5.11
N PHE A 468 -28.27 -19.82 -5.47
CA PHE A 468 -29.29 -19.40 -4.53
C PHE A 468 -30.67 -19.77 -5.08
N GLU A 469 -31.36 -20.66 -4.38
CA GLU A 469 -32.74 -21.08 -4.69
C GLU A 469 -33.61 -20.97 -3.42
N PRO A 470 -34.41 -19.91 -3.27
CA PRO A 470 -35.29 -19.73 -2.11
C PRO A 470 -36.21 -20.91 -1.83
N GLU A 471 -36.75 -21.52 -2.88
CA GLU A 471 -37.65 -22.69 -2.80
C GLU A 471 -36.94 -23.93 -2.21
N ARG A 472 -35.60 -23.96 -2.23
CA ARG A 472 -34.76 -24.99 -1.62
C ARG A 472 -34.08 -24.55 -0.33
N GLY A 473 -34.55 -23.46 0.28
CA GLY A 473 -34.01 -22.99 1.56
C GLY A 473 -32.82 -22.02 1.45
N GLY A 474 -32.54 -21.47 0.26
CA GLY A 474 -31.59 -20.37 0.06
C GLY A 474 -30.33 -20.79 -0.67
N GLY A 475 -29.16 -20.49 -0.09
CA GLY A 475 -27.86 -20.77 -0.70
C GLY A 475 -27.54 -22.28 -0.81
N LEU A 476 -26.90 -22.68 -1.91
CA LEU A 476 -26.60 -24.06 -2.28
C LEU A 476 -25.13 -24.22 -2.70
N LEU A 477 -24.57 -25.41 -2.46
CA LEU A 477 -23.34 -25.88 -3.11
C LEU A 477 -23.69 -26.87 -4.22
N LEU A 478 -22.89 -26.93 -5.28
CA LEU A 478 -23.01 -27.94 -6.33
C LEU A 478 -21.88 -28.97 -6.16
N LEU A 479 -22.24 -30.16 -5.66
CA LEU A 479 -21.33 -31.31 -5.60
C LEU A 479 -21.44 -32.17 -6.86
N ALA A 480 -20.46 -33.06 -7.07
CA ALA A 480 -20.57 -34.06 -8.12
C ALA A 480 -21.57 -35.16 -7.73
N GLY A 481 -22.53 -35.46 -8.60
CA GLY A 481 -23.39 -36.63 -8.51
C GLY A 481 -22.67 -37.90 -8.99
N GLU A 482 -23.27 -39.08 -8.80
CA GLU A 482 -22.67 -40.36 -9.21
C GLU A 482 -22.38 -40.47 -10.72
N ALA A 483 -23.14 -39.72 -11.54
CA ALA A 483 -22.96 -39.63 -12.99
C ALA A 483 -22.09 -38.45 -13.45
N GLY A 484 -21.52 -37.67 -12.53
CA GLY A 484 -20.68 -36.50 -12.82
C GLY A 484 -21.42 -35.17 -13.04
N GLY A 485 -22.74 -35.19 -13.10
CA GLY A 485 -23.58 -33.97 -13.14
C GLY A 485 -23.75 -33.31 -11.78
N ALA A 486 -24.22 -32.07 -11.76
CA ALA A 486 -24.37 -31.26 -10.56
C ALA A 486 -25.44 -31.83 -9.62
N GLN A 487 -25.07 -32.02 -8.37
CA GLN A 487 -25.96 -32.37 -7.28
C GLN A 487 -26.02 -31.19 -6.30
N PRO A 488 -27.13 -30.44 -6.26
CA PRO A 488 -27.31 -29.36 -5.30
C PRO A 488 -27.36 -29.90 -3.86
N VAL A 489 -26.67 -29.22 -2.96
CA VAL A 489 -26.64 -29.49 -1.52
C VAL A 489 -26.99 -28.21 -0.78
N ASP A 490 -28.09 -28.24 -0.02
CA ASP A 490 -28.59 -27.09 0.70
C ASP A 490 -28.02 -26.96 2.12
N ALA A 491 -28.40 -25.89 2.81
CA ALA A 491 -27.97 -25.63 4.18
C ALA A 491 -28.43 -26.71 5.18
N SER A 492 -29.58 -27.34 4.97
CA SER A 492 -30.10 -28.41 5.83
C SER A 492 -29.30 -29.70 5.65
N ASP A 493 -28.96 -30.04 4.41
CA ASP A 493 -28.09 -31.17 4.07
C ASP A 493 -26.70 -30.97 4.68
N LEU A 494 -26.06 -29.82 4.45
CA LEU A 494 -24.76 -29.50 5.04
C LEU A 494 -24.83 -29.46 6.56
N THR A 495 -25.85 -28.84 7.14
CA THR A 495 -26.04 -28.87 8.60
C THR A 495 -26.14 -30.29 9.10
N SER A 496 -26.87 -31.18 8.42
CA SER A 496 -26.98 -32.59 8.81
C SER A 496 -25.66 -33.33 8.72
N LEU A 497 -24.81 -33.00 7.73
CA LEU A 497 -23.45 -33.52 7.59
C LEU A 497 -22.53 -33.01 8.71
N LEU A 498 -22.69 -31.75 9.13
CA LEU A 498 -21.80 -31.06 10.07
C LEU A 498 -22.27 -31.13 11.53
N ALA A 499 -23.55 -31.40 11.81
CA ALA A 499 -24.19 -31.30 13.13
C ALA A 499 -23.62 -32.23 14.21
N LYS A 500 -22.83 -33.24 13.84
CA LYS A 500 -22.18 -34.16 14.78
C LYS A 500 -20.76 -33.75 15.16
N ARG A 501 -20.30 -32.56 14.75
CA ARG A 501 -18.89 -32.17 14.77
C ARG A 501 -18.68 -31.01 15.74
N ALA A 502 -18.43 -31.33 17.01
CA ALA A 502 -18.12 -30.32 18.03
C ALA A 502 -16.81 -29.56 17.77
N ASP A 503 -15.92 -30.11 16.92
CA ASP A 503 -14.58 -29.59 16.69
C ASP A 503 -14.45 -28.73 15.44
N LEU A 504 -15.47 -28.70 14.56
CA LEU A 504 -15.45 -27.86 13.36
C LEU A 504 -15.66 -26.40 13.74
N ARG A 505 -14.76 -25.52 13.30
CA ARG A 505 -14.70 -24.12 13.77
C ARG A 505 -14.96 -23.13 12.66
N LEU A 506 -14.54 -23.47 11.45
CA LEU A 506 -14.59 -22.58 10.29
C LEU A 506 -15.04 -23.34 9.06
N ALA A 507 -16.06 -22.84 8.38
CA ALA A 507 -16.37 -23.21 7.00
C ALA A 507 -15.91 -22.08 6.06
N ILE A 508 -15.17 -22.43 5.01
CA ILE A 508 -14.73 -21.51 3.96
C ILE A 508 -15.45 -21.94 2.68
N LEU A 509 -16.49 -21.21 2.30
CA LEU A 509 -17.32 -21.49 1.14
C LEU A 509 -16.83 -20.61 -0.03
N ASN A 510 -15.77 -21.04 -0.71
CA ASN A 510 -15.24 -20.34 -1.88
C ASN A 510 -16.06 -20.71 -3.13
N THR A 511 -17.26 -20.15 -3.18
CA THR A 511 -18.29 -20.48 -4.15
C THR A 511 -19.30 -19.35 -4.25
N ASP A 512 -19.85 -19.15 -5.44
CA ASP A 512 -20.80 -18.08 -5.75
C ASP A 512 -22.00 -18.05 -4.79
N LEU A 513 -22.43 -16.83 -4.44
CA LEU A 513 -23.67 -16.55 -3.70
C LEU A 513 -23.81 -17.25 -2.33
N SER A 514 -22.75 -17.84 -1.80
CA SER A 514 -22.76 -18.57 -0.52
C SER A 514 -22.96 -17.67 0.71
N ALA A 515 -22.71 -16.36 0.59
CA ALA A 515 -23.07 -15.33 1.56
C ALA A 515 -24.27 -14.47 1.10
N HIS A 516 -24.92 -14.80 -0.01
CA HIS A 516 -26.12 -14.11 -0.48
C HIS A 516 -27.38 -14.64 0.20
N GLY A 517 -28.21 -13.73 0.72
CA GLY A 517 -29.52 -14.05 1.27
C GLY A 517 -30.48 -12.89 1.07
N ASP A 518 -31.77 -13.17 1.20
CA ASP A 518 -32.83 -12.19 1.02
C ASP A 518 -33.97 -12.35 2.06
N ALA A 519 -35.08 -11.65 1.85
CA ALA A 519 -36.25 -11.71 2.73
C ALA A 519 -36.95 -13.09 2.74
N THR A 520 -36.69 -13.93 1.74
CA THR A 520 -37.33 -15.23 1.55
C THR A 520 -36.49 -16.40 2.05
N ALA A 521 -35.16 -16.31 1.94
CA ALA A 521 -34.25 -17.35 2.40
C ALA A 521 -32.88 -16.81 2.85
N PRO A 522 -32.25 -17.42 3.88
CA PRO A 522 -30.96 -16.97 4.40
C PRO A 522 -29.79 -17.37 3.48
N ALA A 523 -28.66 -16.69 3.65
CA ALA A 523 -27.39 -17.11 3.09
C ALA A 523 -26.93 -18.45 3.67
N LEU A 524 -26.26 -19.27 2.85
CA LEU A 524 -25.74 -20.57 3.28
C LEU A 524 -24.77 -20.43 4.46
N ALA A 525 -23.82 -19.48 4.38
CA ALA A 525 -22.89 -19.19 5.47
C ALA A 525 -23.63 -18.80 6.77
N ALA A 526 -24.66 -17.96 6.68
CA ALA A 526 -25.46 -17.56 7.83
C ALA A 526 -26.30 -18.71 8.40
N ALA A 527 -26.82 -19.60 7.55
CA ALA A 527 -27.56 -20.79 7.98
C ALA A 527 -26.67 -21.78 8.74
N LEU A 528 -25.43 -22.01 8.29
CA LEU A 528 -24.44 -22.83 9.02
C LEU A 528 -24.10 -22.25 10.40
N MET A 529 -23.98 -20.93 10.49
CA MET A 529 -23.78 -20.24 11.76
C MET A 529 -24.97 -20.43 12.71
N GLN A 530 -26.21 -20.32 12.21
CA GLN A 530 -27.41 -20.58 13.00
C GLN A 530 -27.52 -22.04 13.46
N ALA A 531 -26.94 -22.96 12.69
CA ALA A 531 -26.82 -24.38 13.04
C ALA A 531 -25.73 -24.68 14.10
N GLY A 532 -24.95 -23.68 14.52
CA GLY A 532 -23.98 -23.80 15.61
C GLY A 532 -22.51 -23.76 15.19
N LEU A 533 -22.21 -23.49 13.91
CA LEU A 533 -20.83 -23.29 13.47
C LEU A 533 -20.24 -21.99 14.04
N PRO A 534 -18.97 -21.97 14.52
CA PRO A 534 -18.37 -20.77 15.09
C PRO A 534 -18.05 -19.64 14.10
N ALA A 535 -17.68 -19.98 12.87
CA ALA A 535 -17.40 -19.02 11.81
C ALA A 535 -17.66 -19.60 10.42
N ALA A 536 -18.08 -18.74 9.50
CA ALA A 536 -18.25 -19.07 8.10
C ALA A 536 -17.81 -17.91 7.21
N ILE A 537 -17.06 -18.23 6.17
CA ILE A 537 -16.73 -17.32 5.06
C ILE A 537 -17.57 -17.75 3.85
N GLY A 538 -18.20 -16.80 3.18
CA GLY A 538 -18.88 -17.04 1.90
C GLY A 538 -18.77 -15.84 0.96
N MET A 539 -19.25 -15.99 -0.27
CA MET A 539 -19.22 -14.96 -1.31
C MET A 539 -20.59 -14.34 -1.52
N GLN A 540 -20.67 -13.01 -1.53
CA GLN A 540 -21.94 -12.29 -1.67
C GLN A 540 -22.48 -12.25 -3.11
N GLY A 541 -21.60 -12.45 -4.09
CA GLY A 541 -21.87 -12.40 -5.52
C GLY A 541 -21.10 -13.49 -6.28
N THR A 542 -21.06 -13.35 -7.60
CA THR A 542 -20.25 -14.21 -8.47
C THR A 542 -18.80 -13.74 -8.45
N ILE A 543 -17.87 -14.67 -8.20
CA ILE A 543 -16.42 -14.39 -8.19
C ILE A 543 -15.76 -15.07 -9.40
N SER A 544 -14.80 -14.41 -10.05
CA SER A 544 -14.02 -15.05 -11.09
C SER A 544 -13.18 -16.20 -10.53
N ASP A 545 -12.89 -17.21 -11.35
CA ASP A 545 -12.02 -18.33 -10.96
C ASP A 545 -10.62 -17.84 -10.53
N THR A 546 -10.07 -16.85 -11.23
CA THR A 546 -8.79 -16.23 -10.86
C THR A 546 -8.87 -15.48 -9.52
N GLY A 547 -9.97 -14.76 -9.27
CA GLY A 547 -10.25 -14.11 -7.99
C GLY A 547 -10.38 -15.12 -6.85
N ALA A 548 -11.15 -16.19 -7.06
CA ALA A 548 -11.35 -17.26 -6.09
C ALA A 548 -10.03 -17.94 -5.69
N ILE A 549 -9.17 -18.27 -6.67
CA ILE A 549 -7.84 -18.85 -6.44
C ILE A 549 -6.95 -17.89 -5.64
N ARG A 550 -6.93 -16.61 -6.01
CA ARG A 550 -6.13 -15.57 -5.34
C ARG A 550 -6.59 -15.37 -3.90
N PHE A 551 -7.91 -15.34 -3.69
CA PHE A 551 -8.52 -15.26 -2.37
C PHE A 551 -8.08 -16.44 -1.49
N ALA A 552 -8.25 -17.67 -1.97
CA ALA A 552 -7.87 -18.88 -1.24
C ALA A 552 -6.38 -18.89 -0.89
N GLN A 553 -5.51 -18.60 -1.87
CA GLN A 553 -4.06 -18.54 -1.66
C GLN A 553 -3.70 -17.58 -0.52
N ARG A 554 -4.20 -16.36 -0.57
CA ARG A 554 -3.84 -15.31 0.40
C ARG A 554 -4.43 -15.58 1.78
N LEU A 555 -5.66 -16.09 1.84
CA LEU A 555 -6.33 -16.50 3.07
C LEU A 555 -5.53 -17.57 3.81
N PHE A 556 -5.17 -18.67 3.12
CA PHE A 556 -4.42 -19.76 3.74
C PHE A 556 -2.97 -19.37 4.09
N ASP A 557 -2.31 -18.51 3.30
CA ASP A 557 -0.97 -17.99 3.65
C ASP A 557 -1.02 -17.15 4.95
N ALA A 558 -2.03 -16.29 5.10
CA ALA A 558 -2.19 -15.50 6.31
C ALA A 558 -2.51 -16.38 7.53
N LEU A 559 -3.41 -17.37 7.39
CA LEU A 559 -3.69 -18.35 8.44
C LEU A 559 -2.43 -19.16 8.82
N ALA A 560 -1.64 -19.57 7.83
CA ALA A 560 -0.40 -20.30 8.05
C ALA A 560 0.65 -19.50 8.83
N ARG A 561 0.64 -18.17 8.68
CA ARG A 561 1.47 -17.21 9.44
C ARG A 561 0.90 -16.86 10.82
N GLY A 562 -0.14 -17.58 11.29
CA GLY A 562 -0.75 -17.37 12.59
C GLY A 562 -1.60 -16.11 12.71
N ARG A 563 -2.05 -15.52 11.59
CA ARG A 563 -3.03 -14.42 11.63
C ARG A 563 -4.41 -14.97 12.02
N THR A 564 -5.24 -14.12 12.63
CA THR A 564 -6.64 -14.44 12.91
C THR A 564 -7.45 -14.58 11.62
N VAL A 565 -8.64 -15.17 11.68
CA VAL A 565 -9.47 -15.40 10.49
C VAL A 565 -9.89 -14.08 9.85
N GLY A 566 -10.31 -13.10 10.66
CA GLY A 566 -10.62 -11.75 10.20
C GLY A 566 -9.43 -11.07 9.55
N ALA A 567 -8.25 -11.11 10.17
CA ALA A 567 -7.04 -10.54 9.57
C ALA A 567 -6.66 -11.22 8.25
N ALA A 568 -6.86 -12.53 8.14
CA ALA A 568 -6.61 -13.29 6.92
C ALA A 568 -7.60 -12.93 5.80
N VAL A 569 -8.87 -12.75 6.11
CA VAL A 569 -9.88 -12.25 5.15
C VAL A 569 -9.51 -10.84 4.68
N GLN A 570 -9.11 -9.93 5.56
CA GLN A 570 -8.68 -8.58 5.14
C GLN A 570 -7.44 -8.60 4.25
N ALA A 571 -6.46 -9.45 4.57
CA ALA A 571 -5.30 -9.62 3.71
C ALA A 571 -5.67 -10.11 2.31
N ALA A 572 -6.67 -11.02 2.21
CA ALA A 572 -7.19 -11.50 0.94
C ALA A 572 -7.98 -10.43 0.17
N ARG A 573 -8.79 -9.59 0.85
CA ARG A 573 -9.47 -8.45 0.20
C ARG A 573 -8.48 -7.47 -0.41
N ARG A 574 -7.41 -7.13 0.30
CA ARG A 574 -6.35 -6.23 -0.22
C ARG A 574 -5.65 -6.82 -1.44
N GLU A 575 -5.39 -8.13 -1.43
CA GLU A 575 -4.78 -8.82 -2.57
C GLU A 575 -5.69 -8.81 -3.80
N LEU A 576 -7.00 -9.03 -3.62
CA LEU A 576 -8.00 -8.89 -4.69
C LEU A 576 -8.06 -7.45 -5.23
N ALA A 577 -8.11 -6.45 -4.35
CA ALA A 577 -8.18 -5.04 -4.74
C ALA A 577 -6.89 -4.56 -5.44
N ALA A 578 -5.72 -5.08 -5.04
CA ALA A 578 -4.45 -4.76 -5.69
C ALA A 578 -4.33 -5.38 -7.09
N ALA A 579 -4.90 -6.58 -7.28
CA ALA A 579 -4.93 -7.25 -8.57
C ALA A 579 -5.85 -6.54 -9.57
N GLU A 580 -6.98 -6.02 -9.10
CA GLU A 580 -7.96 -5.30 -9.91
C GLU A 580 -8.40 -3.99 -9.23
N PRO A 581 -7.66 -2.88 -9.39
CA PRO A 581 -7.95 -1.61 -8.72
C PRO A 581 -9.33 -1.00 -9.05
N GLU A 582 -9.87 -1.31 -10.23
CA GLU A 582 -11.22 -0.90 -10.66
C GLU A 582 -12.27 -2.02 -10.44
N GLY A 583 -11.83 -3.18 -9.94
CA GLY A 583 -12.67 -4.34 -9.67
C GLY A 583 -13.43 -4.23 -8.35
N PHE A 584 -14.46 -5.06 -8.21
CA PHE A 584 -15.30 -5.15 -7.02
C PHE A 584 -15.14 -6.48 -6.28
N GLU A 585 -14.42 -7.47 -6.83
CA GLU A 585 -14.36 -8.83 -6.26
C GLU A 585 -13.85 -8.88 -4.82
N TRP A 586 -13.04 -7.91 -4.41
CA TRP A 586 -12.56 -7.77 -3.03
C TRP A 586 -13.67 -7.56 -2.00
N VAL A 587 -14.86 -7.09 -2.40
CA VAL A 587 -16.00 -6.87 -1.50
C VAL A 587 -16.81 -8.14 -1.27
N LEU A 588 -16.67 -9.14 -2.15
CA LEU A 588 -17.50 -10.35 -2.15
C LEU A 588 -17.28 -11.27 -0.94
N PRO A 589 -16.05 -11.47 -0.43
CA PRO A 589 -15.84 -12.35 0.72
C PRO A 589 -16.42 -11.74 1.98
N VAL A 590 -17.39 -12.42 2.59
CA VAL A 590 -18.06 -12.02 3.83
C VAL A 590 -17.70 -13.01 4.93
N LEU A 591 -17.24 -12.50 6.08
CA LEU A 591 -16.94 -13.30 7.26
C LEU A 591 -18.04 -13.13 8.32
N TYR A 592 -18.70 -14.24 8.66
CA TYR A 592 -19.62 -14.36 9.79
C TYR A 592 -18.90 -15.02 10.97
N THR A 593 -19.06 -14.46 12.17
CA THR A 593 -18.48 -15.00 13.41
C THR A 593 -19.50 -14.99 14.55
N SER A 594 -19.38 -15.98 15.43
CA SER A 594 -20.15 -16.10 16.68
C SER A 594 -19.23 -16.06 17.92
N ALA A 595 -17.92 -16.10 17.69
CA ALA A 595 -16.88 -16.04 18.71
C ALA A 595 -15.87 -14.91 18.38
N PRO A 596 -15.07 -14.46 19.37
CA PRO A 596 -13.92 -13.60 19.11
C PRO A 596 -13.00 -14.23 18.06
N ASP A 597 -12.43 -13.43 17.18
CA ASP A 597 -11.64 -13.89 16.03
C ASP A 597 -10.40 -14.68 16.48
N GLU A 598 -9.82 -14.28 17.61
CA GLU A 598 -8.69 -14.93 18.27
C GLU A 598 -9.03 -16.33 18.83
N ALA A 599 -10.33 -16.62 19.02
CA ALA A 599 -10.81 -17.90 19.51
C ALA A 599 -11.17 -18.88 18.39
N LEU A 600 -11.17 -18.45 17.11
CA LEU A 600 -11.58 -19.27 15.98
C LEU A 600 -10.50 -20.27 15.58
N ILE A 601 -9.33 -19.79 15.18
CA ILE A 601 -8.19 -20.63 14.78
C ILE A 601 -6.94 -20.09 15.48
N SER A 602 -6.17 -20.96 16.11
CA SER A 602 -4.88 -20.64 16.70
C SER A 602 -3.85 -21.62 16.15
N VAL A 603 -3.05 -21.16 15.20
CA VAL A 603 -1.86 -21.88 14.78
C VAL A 603 -0.75 -21.45 15.74
N PRO A 604 -0.11 -22.36 16.49
CA PRO A 604 1.03 -22.00 17.31
C PRO A 604 2.09 -21.42 16.40
N VAL A 605 2.41 -20.14 16.62
CA VAL A 605 3.55 -19.49 16.00
C VAL A 605 4.76 -20.26 16.52
N ALA A 606 5.40 -21.07 15.68
CA ALA A 606 6.75 -21.53 15.97
C ALA A 606 7.54 -20.26 16.27
N GLU A 607 8.06 -20.14 17.50
CA GLU A 607 8.81 -18.97 17.94
C GLU A 607 9.77 -18.59 16.81
N GLN A 608 9.59 -17.39 16.25
CA GLN A 608 10.54 -16.81 15.30
C GLN A 608 11.78 -16.37 16.09
N GLU A 609 12.47 -17.34 16.69
CA GLU A 609 13.79 -17.24 17.29
C GLU A 609 14.67 -18.35 16.71
N ASP A 610 15.10 -18.13 15.47
CA ASP A 610 16.51 -18.18 15.05
C ASP A 610 16.52 -18.04 13.52
N LEU A 611 16.89 -16.84 13.08
CA LEU A 611 17.05 -16.51 11.67
C LEU A 611 18.18 -17.34 11.08
N THR A 612 17.87 -18.52 10.53
CA THR A 612 18.46 -18.84 9.22
C THR A 612 17.86 -17.84 8.23
N PRO A 613 18.66 -16.93 7.63
CA PRO A 613 18.11 -15.99 6.66
C PRO A 613 17.49 -16.78 5.50
N PRO A 614 16.34 -16.32 4.95
CA PRO A 614 15.66 -17.00 3.83
C PRO A 614 16.52 -17.07 2.56
N VAL A 615 17.65 -16.35 2.53
CA VAL A 615 18.66 -16.38 1.48
C VAL A 615 20.03 -16.54 2.11
N VAL A 616 20.74 -17.58 1.70
CA VAL A 616 22.13 -17.86 2.10
C VAL A 616 23.04 -17.50 0.93
N PHE A 617 24.12 -16.78 1.24
CA PHE A 617 25.20 -16.49 0.30
C PHE A 617 26.46 -17.23 0.73
N ASP A 618 27.13 -17.87 -0.23
CA ASP A 618 28.47 -18.39 -0.03
C ASP A 618 29.48 -17.27 -0.30
N TRP A 619 29.90 -16.58 0.77
CA TRP A 619 30.81 -15.45 0.70
C TRP A 619 32.26 -15.89 0.59
N VAL A 620 32.99 -15.36 -0.40
CA VAL A 620 34.43 -15.52 -0.58
C VAL A 620 35.13 -14.22 -0.17
N GLU A 621 36.18 -14.32 0.64
CA GLU A 621 36.99 -13.16 1.04
C GLU A 621 38.04 -12.84 -0.03
N ILE A 622 38.03 -11.60 -0.51
CA ILE A 622 39.03 -11.06 -1.42
C ILE A 622 40.01 -10.19 -0.60
N PRO A 623 41.31 -10.51 -0.58
CA PRO A 623 42.26 -9.84 0.30
C PRO A 623 42.50 -8.38 -0.11
N ALA A 624 42.79 -7.53 0.87
CA ALA A 624 43.24 -6.16 0.64
C ALA A 624 44.55 -6.16 -0.17
N GLY A 625 44.72 -5.18 -1.05
CA GLY A 625 45.97 -5.01 -1.78
C GLY A 625 45.82 -4.45 -3.19
N PRO A 626 46.96 -4.15 -3.83
CA PRO A 626 47.00 -3.64 -5.18
C PRO A 626 46.62 -4.73 -6.19
N PHE A 627 45.92 -4.33 -7.24
CA PHE A 627 45.67 -5.13 -8.43
C PHE A 627 45.75 -4.24 -9.68
N LEU A 628 45.81 -4.86 -10.84
CA LEU A 628 45.89 -4.18 -12.12
C LEU A 628 44.48 -4.14 -12.72
N MET A 629 43.92 -2.95 -12.86
CA MET A 629 42.57 -2.70 -13.39
C MET A 629 42.66 -2.17 -14.82
N GLY A 630 41.78 -2.62 -15.71
CA GLY A 630 41.75 -2.30 -17.12
C GLY A 630 42.77 -3.08 -17.96
N SER A 631 42.64 -2.95 -19.27
CA SER A 631 43.42 -3.65 -20.29
C SER A 631 44.55 -2.79 -20.86
N ASP A 632 45.53 -3.42 -21.49
CA ASP A 632 46.57 -2.71 -22.27
C ASP A 632 46.45 -3.16 -23.72
N LYS A 633 46.00 -2.27 -24.60
CA LYS A 633 45.82 -2.56 -26.04
C LYS A 633 47.08 -3.05 -26.76
N ARG A 634 48.26 -2.84 -26.16
CA ARG A 634 49.53 -3.37 -26.70
C ARG A 634 49.72 -4.86 -26.40
N LYS A 635 48.97 -5.40 -25.43
CA LYS A 635 49.02 -6.79 -24.96
C LYS A 635 47.73 -7.57 -25.23
N ASP A 636 46.60 -6.86 -25.33
CA ASP A 636 45.29 -7.39 -25.67
C ASP A 636 44.69 -6.54 -26.80
N ASP A 637 44.74 -7.04 -28.04
CA ASP A 637 44.23 -6.34 -29.22
C ASP A 637 42.71 -6.41 -29.35
N GLN A 638 42.04 -7.21 -28.53
CA GLN A 638 40.58 -7.31 -28.45
C GLN A 638 39.96 -6.40 -27.39
N ALA A 639 40.78 -5.76 -26.56
CA ALA A 639 40.31 -4.84 -25.53
C ALA A 639 39.49 -3.68 -26.13
N TYR A 640 38.36 -3.35 -25.51
CA TYR A 640 37.53 -2.23 -25.92
C TYR A 640 38.14 -0.88 -25.48
N ASP A 641 37.66 0.23 -26.06
CA ASP A 641 38.19 1.57 -25.74
C ASP A 641 37.87 2.01 -24.30
N ASP A 642 36.75 1.54 -23.76
CA ASP A 642 36.28 1.78 -22.39
C ASP A 642 36.98 0.90 -21.34
N GLU A 643 37.76 -0.10 -21.75
CA GLU A 643 38.59 -0.93 -20.87
C GLU A 643 40.00 -0.32 -20.62
N LEU A 644 40.28 0.87 -21.17
CA LEU A 644 41.57 1.55 -21.09
C LEU A 644 41.52 2.81 -20.20
N PRO A 645 42.65 3.20 -19.57
CA PRO A 645 43.95 2.54 -19.57
C PRO A 645 44.10 1.53 -18.42
N GLN A 646 44.95 0.52 -18.63
CA GLN A 646 45.44 -0.31 -17.52
C GLN A 646 46.18 0.53 -16.47
N HIS A 647 45.76 0.44 -15.22
CA HIS A 647 46.35 1.17 -14.09
C HIS A 647 46.26 0.37 -12.78
N THR A 648 47.14 0.66 -11.83
CA THR A 648 47.14 -0.04 -10.53
C THR A 648 46.16 0.63 -9.57
N MET A 649 45.24 -0.17 -9.01
CA MET A 649 44.32 0.26 -7.96
C MET A 649 44.54 -0.57 -6.70
N THR A 650 44.36 0.05 -5.53
CA THR A 650 44.43 -0.64 -4.23
C THR A 650 43.06 -0.65 -3.59
N LEU A 651 42.54 -1.83 -3.28
CA LEU A 651 41.25 -2.01 -2.61
C LEU A 651 41.44 -2.59 -1.21
N PRO A 652 40.58 -2.23 -0.23
CA PRO A 652 40.51 -2.92 1.05
C PRO A 652 40.06 -4.39 0.87
N ALA A 653 40.09 -5.17 1.94
CA ALA A 653 39.52 -6.52 1.92
C ALA A 653 37.99 -6.41 1.90
N TYR A 654 37.33 -7.26 1.11
CA TYR A 654 35.88 -7.33 1.02
C TYR A 654 35.44 -8.78 0.78
N ARG A 655 34.14 -9.03 0.88
CA ARG A 655 33.55 -10.33 0.57
C ARG A 655 32.68 -10.22 -0.67
N MET A 656 32.73 -11.23 -1.53
CA MET A 656 31.88 -11.34 -2.71
C MET A 656 31.21 -12.72 -2.72
N ALA A 657 29.94 -12.78 -3.13
CA ALA A 657 29.27 -14.06 -3.28
C ALA A 657 29.96 -14.87 -4.39
N ARG A 658 30.22 -16.16 -4.15
CA ARG A 658 30.90 -17.05 -5.11
C ARG A 658 30.17 -17.13 -6.46
N MET A 659 28.85 -17.04 -6.42
CA MET A 659 27.97 -17.20 -7.59
C MET A 659 27.08 -15.96 -7.76
N PRO A 660 26.67 -15.63 -8.99
CA PRO A 660 25.61 -14.67 -9.23
C PRO A 660 24.33 -15.03 -8.47
N VAL A 661 23.51 -14.02 -8.17
CA VAL A 661 22.21 -14.22 -7.50
C VAL A 661 21.35 -15.17 -8.31
N MET A 662 20.92 -16.25 -7.67
CA MET A 662 20.13 -17.30 -8.31
C MET A 662 18.65 -16.92 -8.42
N VAL A 663 17.94 -17.52 -9.36
CA VAL A 663 16.49 -17.39 -9.49
C VAL A 663 15.77 -17.69 -8.17
N ALA A 664 16.19 -18.73 -7.44
CA ALA A 664 15.58 -19.07 -6.14
C ALA A 664 15.74 -17.97 -5.09
N GLN A 665 16.91 -17.33 -5.04
CA GLN A 665 17.19 -16.27 -4.08
C GLN A 665 16.37 -15.02 -4.42
N PHE A 666 16.29 -14.67 -5.70
CA PHE A 666 15.47 -13.55 -6.16
C PHE A 666 13.97 -13.82 -6.04
N ALA A 667 13.53 -15.06 -6.23
CA ALA A 667 12.14 -15.47 -6.00
C ALA A 667 11.75 -15.31 -4.52
N ALA A 668 12.63 -15.68 -3.59
CA ALA A 668 12.40 -15.48 -2.16
C ALA A 668 12.22 -13.99 -1.80
N PHE A 669 12.97 -13.09 -2.46
CA PHE A 669 12.77 -11.65 -2.34
C PHE A 669 11.38 -11.24 -2.83
N VAL A 670 11.02 -11.58 -4.06
CA VAL A 670 9.73 -11.22 -4.65
C VAL A 670 8.56 -11.76 -3.83
N GLU A 671 8.64 -12.99 -3.34
CA GLU A 671 7.61 -13.62 -2.49
C GLU A 671 7.51 -12.97 -1.11
N ALA A 672 8.65 -12.61 -0.50
CA ALA A 672 8.67 -11.98 0.82
C ALA A 672 8.14 -10.53 0.81
N THR A 673 8.31 -9.80 -0.29
CA THR A 673 7.99 -8.37 -0.35
C THR A 673 6.83 -8.02 -1.29
N GLY A 674 6.34 -8.96 -2.10
CA GLY A 674 5.39 -8.68 -3.18
C GLY A 674 5.98 -7.78 -4.27
N TYR A 675 7.30 -7.82 -4.48
CA TYR A 675 7.97 -6.88 -5.39
C TYR A 675 7.65 -7.19 -6.86
N MET A 676 7.18 -6.20 -7.61
CA MET A 676 6.96 -6.29 -9.05
C MET A 676 8.11 -5.63 -9.79
N THR A 677 8.84 -6.40 -10.61
CA THR A 677 10.03 -5.92 -11.33
C THR A 677 9.66 -4.91 -12.41
N GLN A 678 10.62 -4.09 -12.84
CA GLN A 678 10.38 -3.13 -13.94
C GLN A 678 9.96 -3.83 -15.23
N ALA A 679 10.52 -5.00 -15.55
CA ALA A 679 10.12 -5.79 -16.72
C ALA A 679 8.65 -6.25 -16.62
N GLU A 680 8.18 -6.61 -15.43
CA GLU A 680 6.77 -6.95 -15.19
C GLU A 680 5.86 -5.70 -15.29
N GLN A 681 6.30 -4.54 -14.80
CA GLN A 681 5.56 -3.27 -14.92
C GLN A 681 5.45 -2.78 -16.37
N GLN A 682 6.54 -2.90 -17.13
CA GLN A 682 6.62 -2.44 -18.53
C GLN A 682 6.00 -3.47 -19.49
N GLY A 683 5.89 -4.73 -19.07
CA GLY A 683 5.34 -5.82 -19.87
C GLY A 683 6.29 -6.33 -20.95
N SER A 684 7.58 -6.00 -20.90
CA SER A 684 8.62 -6.50 -21.81
C SER A 684 10.01 -6.42 -21.17
N ALA A 685 10.98 -7.11 -21.77
CA ALA A 685 12.39 -7.00 -21.41
C ALA A 685 13.28 -7.17 -22.64
N TYR A 686 14.46 -6.53 -22.61
CA TYR A 686 15.48 -6.69 -23.63
C TYR A 686 16.20 -8.04 -23.48
N VAL A 687 16.09 -8.91 -24.49
CA VAL A 687 16.59 -10.29 -24.45
C VAL A 687 17.51 -10.56 -25.65
N TRP A 688 18.61 -11.27 -25.41
CA TRP A 688 19.47 -11.77 -26.48
C TRP A 688 18.80 -12.95 -27.19
N THR A 689 18.46 -12.76 -28.46
CA THR A 689 17.78 -13.76 -29.30
C THR A 689 18.74 -14.82 -29.89
N GLY A 690 20.03 -14.72 -29.60
CA GLY A 690 21.08 -15.53 -30.25
C GLY A 690 21.80 -14.81 -31.38
N GLN A 691 21.21 -13.75 -31.93
CA GLN A 691 21.79 -12.94 -33.03
C GLN A 691 21.81 -11.45 -32.72
N LYS A 692 20.77 -10.94 -32.06
CA LYS A 692 20.63 -9.54 -31.67
C LYS A 692 19.94 -9.41 -30.33
N TRP A 693 20.11 -8.26 -29.71
CA TRP A 693 19.25 -7.81 -28.62
C TRP A 693 17.92 -7.31 -29.19
N ASP A 694 16.81 -7.73 -28.59
CA ASP A 694 15.46 -7.33 -29.00
C ASP A 694 14.58 -7.10 -27.77
N ASP A 695 13.60 -6.21 -27.89
CA ASP A 695 12.60 -5.99 -26.84
C ASP A 695 11.49 -7.04 -26.97
N VAL A 696 11.48 -8.01 -26.05
CA VAL A 696 10.57 -9.16 -26.11
C VAL A 696 9.39 -8.92 -25.18
N LYS A 697 8.20 -8.75 -25.78
CA LYS A 697 6.95 -8.59 -25.03
C LYS A 697 6.67 -9.82 -24.15
N GLY A 698 6.31 -9.56 -22.90
CA GLY A 698 6.05 -10.58 -21.88
C GLY A 698 7.31 -11.25 -21.33
N ALA A 699 8.51 -10.79 -21.72
CA ALA A 699 9.73 -11.26 -21.10
C ALA A 699 9.94 -10.60 -19.73
N ASN A 700 10.26 -11.41 -18.72
CA ASN A 700 10.60 -10.96 -17.37
C ASN A 700 11.45 -12.02 -16.67
N TRP A 701 11.78 -11.82 -15.39
CA TRP A 701 12.63 -12.75 -14.65
C TRP A 701 12.05 -14.17 -14.49
N ARG A 702 10.70 -14.32 -14.52
CA ARG A 702 10.02 -15.63 -14.53
C ARG A 702 9.96 -16.24 -15.93
N HIS A 703 9.84 -15.38 -16.94
CA HIS A 703 9.67 -15.72 -18.36
C HIS A 703 10.78 -15.07 -19.22
N PRO A 704 12.07 -15.44 -19.05
CA PRO A 704 13.21 -14.65 -19.55
C PRO A 704 13.36 -14.61 -21.07
N ARG A 705 12.56 -15.37 -21.83
CA ARG A 705 12.51 -15.35 -23.30
C ARG A 705 11.11 -15.04 -23.85
N GLY A 706 10.24 -14.46 -23.02
CA GLY A 706 8.84 -14.21 -23.35
C GLY A 706 7.87 -15.24 -22.75
N PRO A 707 6.56 -15.10 -22.97
CA PRO A 707 5.49 -15.77 -22.23
C PRO A 707 5.57 -17.30 -22.19
N GLU A 708 6.11 -17.92 -23.24
CA GLU A 708 6.23 -19.38 -23.36
C GLU A 708 7.43 -19.97 -22.60
N SER A 709 8.33 -19.12 -22.10
CA SER A 709 9.52 -19.56 -21.37
C SER A 709 9.30 -19.60 -19.87
N ASP A 710 10.00 -20.45 -19.12
CA ASP A 710 9.95 -20.43 -17.66
C ASP A 710 11.30 -20.75 -16.99
N VAL A 711 11.34 -20.51 -15.67
CA VAL A 711 12.50 -20.74 -14.80
C VAL A 711 12.31 -21.85 -13.77
N ARG A 712 11.23 -22.66 -13.87
CA ARG A 712 10.89 -23.70 -12.87
C ARG A 712 12.02 -24.70 -12.67
N GLN A 713 12.72 -25.08 -13.74
CA GLN A 713 13.87 -25.99 -13.71
C GLN A 713 15.23 -25.27 -13.64
N LYS A 714 15.24 -23.95 -13.39
CA LYS A 714 16.45 -23.10 -13.43
C LYS A 714 16.67 -22.34 -12.12
N GLN A 715 16.21 -22.89 -11.00
CA GLN A 715 16.27 -22.23 -9.69
C GLN A 715 17.70 -21.87 -9.24
N ALA A 716 18.70 -22.65 -9.67
CA ALA A 716 20.12 -22.40 -9.39
C ALA A 716 20.84 -21.55 -10.47
N HIS A 717 20.15 -21.11 -11.53
CA HIS A 717 20.74 -20.27 -12.57
C HIS A 717 20.71 -18.79 -12.13
N PRO A 718 21.60 -17.94 -12.68
CA PRO A 718 21.53 -16.50 -12.47
C PRO A 718 20.16 -15.95 -12.87
N VAL A 719 19.60 -15.07 -12.04
CA VAL A 719 18.41 -14.32 -12.41
C VAL A 719 18.73 -13.36 -13.57
N THR A 720 17.83 -13.26 -14.54
CA THR A 720 17.97 -12.41 -15.74
C THR A 720 16.72 -11.55 -15.91
N CYS A 721 16.75 -10.59 -16.85
CA CYS A 721 15.63 -9.66 -17.10
C CYS A 721 15.24 -8.85 -15.86
N VAL A 722 16.25 -8.45 -15.07
CA VAL A 722 16.12 -7.59 -13.89
C VAL A 722 16.92 -6.30 -14.13
N THR A 723 16.38 -5.17 -13.71
CA THR A 723 17.00 -3.85 -13.83
C THR A 723 17.86 -3.52 -12.62
N PHE A 724 18.68 -2.48 -12.73
CA PHE A 724 19.46 -1.97 -11.59
C PHE A 724 18.58 -1.70 -10.35
N ARG A 725 17.39 -1.11 -10.54
CA ARG A 725 16.44 -0.85 -9.44
C ARG A 725 15.94 -2.14 -8.77
N ASP A 726 15.66 -3.16 -9.57
CA ASP A 726 15.20 -4.47 -9.07
C ASP A 726 16.29 -5.11 -8.20
N VAL A 727 17.55 -4.99 -8.64
CA VAL A 727 18.71 -5.55 -7.93
C VAL A 727 19.07 -4.74 -6.67
N VAL A 728 18.91 -3.42 -6.67
CA VAL A 728 19.05 -2.59 -5.46
C VAL A 728 17.98 -2.97 -4.43
N GLY A 729 16.72 -3.12 -4.85
CA GLY A 729 15.65 -3.58 -3.97
C GLY A 729 15.94 -4.95 -3.34
N PHE A 730 16.48 -5.88 -4.13
CA PHE A 730 16.96 -7.17 -3.63
C PHE A 730 18.07 -7.01 -2.59
N CYS A 731 19.06 -6.14 -2.83
CA CYS A 731 20.18 -5.92 -1.91
C CYS A 731 19.74 -5.30 -0.58
N GLU A 732 18.81 -4.33 -0.60
CA GLU A 732 18.24 -3.72 0.60
C GLU A 732 17.48 -4.76 1.44
N TRP A 733 16.64 -5.56 0.78
CA TRP A 733 15.92 -6.64 1.44
C TRP A 733 16.88 -7.70 2.00
N ALA A 734 17.86 -8.15 1.21
CA ALA A 734 18.88 -9.11 1.62
C ALA A 734 19.68 -8.60 2.83
N SER A 735 19.99 -7.31 2.85
CA SER A 735 20.68 -6.67 3.98
C SER A 735 19.87 -6.74 5.26
N ARG A 736 18.57 -6.47 5.17
CA ARG A 736 17.65 -6.52 6.30
C ARG A 736 17.46 -7.93 6.84
N VAL A 737 17.30 -8.92 5.96
CA VAL A 737 17.00 -10.31 6.38
C VAL A 737 18.23 -11.09 6.82
N THR A 738 19.43 -10.73 6.35
CA THR A 738 20.69 -11.38 6.75
C THR A 738 21.43 -10.65 7.87
N GLY A 739 21.03 -9.42 8.22
CA GLY A 739 21.72 -8.57 9.19
C GLY A 739 23.13 -8.13 8.74
N THR A 740 23.51 -8.40 7.49
CA THR A 740 24.80 -8.05 6.90
C THR A 740 24.57 -7.13 5.71
N THR A 741 25.35 -6.06 5.54
CA THR A 741 25.21 -5.18 4.37
C THR A 741 25.52 -5.93 3.07
N VAL A 742 24.50 -6.12 2.24
CA VAL A 742 24.56 -6.68 0.89
C VAL A 742 24.41 -5.55 -0.12
N ARG A 743 25.30 -5.49 -1.11
CA ARG A 743 25.26 -4.52 -2.21
C ARG A 743 25.86 -5.10 -3.48
N LEU A 744 25.67 -4.42 -4.59
CA LEU A 744 26.42 -4.69 -5.82
C LEU A 744 27.91 -4.37 -5.63
N PRO A 745 28.81 -5.16 -6.23
CA PRO A 745 30.21 -4.81 -6.31
C PRO A 745 30.40 -3.60 -7.22
N SER A 746 31.38 -2.75 -6.90
CA SER A 746 31.89 -1.78 -7.87
C SER A 746 32.63 -2.50 -8.99
N GLU A 747 32.83 -1.83 -10.13
CA GLU A 747 33.60 -2.36 -11.26
C GLU A 747 34.99 -2.84 -10.82
N ALA A 748 35.71 -2.03 -10.03
CA ALA A 748 37.03 -2.39 -9.51
C ALA A 748 37.00 -3.63 -8.59
N GLU A 749 35.94 -3.78 -7.77
CA GLU A 749 35.77 -4.96 -6.92
C GLU A 749 35.42 -6.21 -7.74
N TRP A 750 34.64 -6.06 -8.81
CA TRP A 750 34.31 -7.15 -9.72
C TRP A 750 35.53 -7.62 -10.49
N GLU A 751 36.30 -6.70 -11.06
CA GLU A 751 37.50 -7.02 -11.85
C GLU A 751 38.61 -7.64 -11.00
N LYS A 752 38.80 -7.18 -9.76
CA LYS A 752 39.77 -7.81 -8.84
C LYS A 752 39.38 -9.23 -8.42
N ALA A 753 38.09 -9.55 -8.42
CA ALA A 753 37.57 -10.85 -8.01
C ALA A 753 37.52 -11.87 -9.16
N ALA A 754 37.48 -11.40 -10.42
CA ALA A 754 37.58 -12.20 -11.64
C ALA A 754 39.02 -12.71 -11.84
#